data_AF-A0A1N6FR74-F1
#
_entry.id   AF-A0A1N6FR74-F1
#
_cell.length_a   1.000
_cell.length_b   1.000
_cell.length_c   1.000
_cell.angle_alpha   90.00
_cell.angle_beta   90.00
_cell.angle_gamma   90.00
#
_symmetry.space_group_name_H-M   'P 1'
#
loop_
_entity.id
_entity.type
_entity.pdbx_description
1 polymer ?
#
loop_
_entity_poly.entity_id
_entity_poly.type
_entity_poly.pdbx_seq_one_letter_code
_entity_poly.pdbx_strand_id
1 'polypeptide(L)'
;MKNNKVTESPASMAARLLAAFVLLLVAFGANATDCNALYAATGAVPGSPTCRWDVYGRVPGSMANYACINTWSLIDAWCATPTAEEPEASCPVADPVYPGNGAVTLTEADFVSGDDIPMRFTRTYRSRSLGSSATAMGPVWFHSWQRNLGLVNANSGSSSKVLAYRENGEPVTFNWAAGTWRTAGFTGLALAQSGSGWTLTDLKTDTVESYSAQGVLLSESTKTGFVRTLTYGGSGLLTAITQHAASTDANNDITLRLDYDDKNRLSRLNDSLGRMTQYGYDANGNLVSVTWPDGYVHRYVYDDARFKNALTGEIDEAGNRIATWSYDAQGRAVDVSHPGTTQNAQFAYNTGSTVITGRKGATTLNMSSIGGMLRPTGTTSAAGNSSSAWDASGNLLKDTDASGGTSEYSYDDKGRPVRAIVKDVTGTSITTIRYADGTTLRPSMIASPKLMQSFVYDANGNTTGVSETPTTDPTGATGFEAGEADGATIAYGMTYDAMNRLAFVQQMTGGKVAGQWKVTRDATGNAFAIVALGEVQQATEMITRDAAHRALLGYNPTGDFSLRYDRRGRIDLFKFNEYASPANGGVRRVFKVRFGYSPDGQIVSRSGTVARNGSILDLNDGTDIPISSDEINQWIDNYNYGDSPVGPPANLQGARRLLGDNLLSTSTVCGDCHFSAGLFDGSVRGILIVYRLLQNPVVRYGIGQGARKVAENWERIKEMCKPAAETEVDGIPPGRITSEYTDITTGGSIRNIRTDVGKAEFEANLVESGYMQTLSKDGKSDIFTKGESQYTVRDESNSGYITADVKSGGANIAKIRLGGK
;
A
#
# COMPACT_ATOMS: atom_id res chain seq x y z
N MET A 1 -17.64 9.60 -90.56
CA MET A 1 -18.77 8.63 -90.45
C MET A 1 -18.54 7.86 -89.16
N LYS A 2 -19.36 7.87 -88.12
CA LYS A 2 -20.82 7.80 -88.02
C LYS A 2 -21.32 8.62 -86.81
N ASN A 3 -22.48 9.23 -87.00
CA ASN A 3 -23.37 9.73 -85.95
C ASN A 3 -23.78 8.61 -84.99
N ASN A 4 -23.80 8.89 -83.69
CA ASN A 4 -24.78 8.33 -82.76
C ASN A 4 -25.07 9.37 -81.67
N LYS A 5 -26.07 10.21 -81.91
CA LYS A 5 -26.70 11.04 -80.88
C LYS A 5 -27.66 10.15 -80.10
N VAL A 6 -27.29 9.78 -78.87
CA VAL A 6 -28.24 9.27 -77.89
C VAL A 6 -28.84 10.48 -77.18
N THR A 7 -30.12 10.73 -77.42
CA THR A 7 -30.95 11.68 -76.67
C THR A 7 -31.20 11.09 -75.28
N GLU A 8 -30.51 11.58 -74.25
CA GLU A 8 -30.84 11.28 -72.86
C GLU A 8 -32.12 12.03 -72.45
N SER A 9 -33.06 11.33 -71.80
CA SER A 9 -34.33 11.91 -71.37
C SER A 9 -34.15 12.74 -70.09
N PRO A 10 -34.90 13.83 -69.88
CA PRO A 10 -34.81 14.64 -68.67
C PRO A 10 -35.02 13.84 -67.37
N ALA A 11 -35.78 12.73 -67.43
CA ALA A 11 -35.99 11.84 -66.30
C ALA A 11 -34.75 11.00 -65.96
N SER A 12 -33.90 10.64 -66.93
CA SER A 12 -32.66 9.91 -66.65
C SER A 12 -31.56 10.83 -66.11
N MET A 13 -31.54 12.11 -66.49
CA MET A 13 -30.68 13.12 -65.85
C MET A 13 -31.13 13.42 -64.42
N ALA A 14 -32.43 13.57 -64.18
CA ALA A 14 -32.95 13.78 -62.82
C ALA A 14 -32.67 12.57 -61.91
N ALA A 15 -32.84 11.34 -62.40
CA ALA A 15 -32.50 10.13 -61.64
C ALA A 15 -31.00 9.99 -61.38
N ARG A 16 -30.13 10.40 -62.32
CA ARG A 16 -28.67 10.42 -62.10
C ARG A 16 -28.22 11.54 -61.16
N LEU A 17 -28.86 12.71 -61.19
CA LEU A 17 -28.63 13.79 -60.25
C LEU A 17 -29.13 13.44 -58.85
N LEU A 18 -30.28 12.77 -58.73
CA LEU A 18 -30.79 12.28 -57.44
C LEU A 18 -29.92 11.14 -56.91
N ALA A 19 -29.46 10.21 -57.77
CA ALA A 19 -28.52 9.16 -57.38
C ALA A 19 -27.16 9.73 -56.99
N ALA A 20 -26.65 10.75 -57.69
CA ALA A 20 -25.42 11.46 -57.32
C ALA A 20 -25.58 12.28 -56.03
N PHE A 21 -26.77 12.85 -55.77
CA PHE A 21 -27.09 13.57 -54.54
C PHE A 21 -27.30 12.63 -53.34
N VAL A 22 -27.88 11.45 -53.57
CA VAL A 22 -28.00 10.37 -52.57
C VAL A 22 -26.63 9.71 -52.32
N LEU A 23 -25.79 9.53 -53.34
CA LEU A 23 -24.39 9.10 -53.16
C LEU A 23 -23.55 10.17 -52.43
N LEU A 24 -23.83 11.46 -52.65
CA LEU A 24 -23.26 12.53 -51.82
C LEU A 24 -23.73 12.38 -50.36
N LEU A 25 -25.03 12.25 -50.10
CA LEU A 25 -25.59 12.12 -48.75
C LEU A 25 -25.13 10.85 -48.00
N VAL A 26 -24.90 9.73 -48.70
CA VAL A 26 -24.41 8.48 -48.11
C VAL A 26 -22.88 8.50 -47.89
N ALA A 27 -22.14 9.39 -48.56
CA ALA A 27 -20.70 9.56 -48.37
C ALA A 27 -20.31 10.55 -47.25
N PHE A 28 -21.26 11.27 -46.63
CA PHE A 28 -20.98 12.30 -45.62
C PHE A 28 -21.16 11.86 -44.15
N GLY A 29 -21.17 10.55 -43.88
CA GLY A 29 -21.17 10.02 -42.51
C GLY A 29 -19.79 9.56 -42.05
N ALA A 30 -18.76 10.42 -42.03
CA ALA A 30 -17.54 10.07 -41.32
C ALA A 30 -17.85 10.07 -39.81
N ASN A 31 -17.81 8.91 -39.18
CA ASN A 31 -18.03 8.79 -37.74
C ASN A 31 -16.81 9.32 -36.99
N ALA A 32 -16.99 9.88 -35.78
CA ALA A 32 -15.89 10.40 -34.97
C ALA A 32 -14.74 9.37 -34.74
N THR A 33 -15.07 8.08 -34.76
CA THR A 33 -14.14 6.96 -34.64
C THR A 33 -13.14 6.86 -35.80
N ASP A 34 -13.55 7.20 -37.04
CA ASP A 34 -12.69 7.14 -38.23
C ASP A 34 -11.71 8.31 -38.29
N CYS A 35 -12.12 9.47 -37.76
CA CYS A 35 -11.27 10.66 -37.71
C CYS A 35 -10.17 10.55 -36.63
N ASN A 36 -10.43 9.91 -35.49
CA ASN A 36 -9.45 9.78 -34.41
C ASN A 36 -8.18 9.01 -34.82
N ALA A 37 -8.32 7.94 -35.61
CA ALA A 37 -7.18 7.19 -36.14
C ALA A 37 -6.34 8.02 -37.10
N LEU A 38 -7.00 8.85 -37.91
CA LEU A 38 -6.37 9.77 -38.86
C LEU A 38 -5.60 10.89 -38.14
N TYR A 39 -6.19 11.46 -37.09
CA TYR A 39 -5.55 12.48 -36.26
C TYR A 39 -4.33 11.91 -35.53
N ALA A 40 -4.43 10.70 -34.96
CA ALA A 40 -3.31 10.03 -34.32
C ALA A 40 -2.13 9.78 -35.28
N ALA A 41 -2.40 9.43 -36.54
CA ALA A 41 -1.39 9.18 -37.56
C ALA A 41 -0.57 10.44 -37.95
N THR A 42 -1.03 11.65 -37.60
CA THR A 42 -0.29 12.90 -37.84
C THR A 42 0.89 13.13 -36.89
N GLY A 43 0.95 12.38 -35.79
CA GLY A 43 1.85 12.65 -34.68
C GLY A 43 1.47 13.89 -33.85
N ALA A 44 0.28 14.46 -34.06
CA ALA A 44 -0.28 15.47 -33.16
C ALA A 44 -0.51 14.86 -31.78
N VAL A 45 -0.25 15.64 -30.74
CA VAL A 45 -0.39 15.21 -29.34
C VAL A 45 -1.62 15.89 -28.75
N PRO A 46 -2.71 15.16 -28.45
CA PRO A 46 -3.86 15.70 -27.70
C PRO A 46 -3.41 16.47 -26.46
N GLY A 47 -3.99 17.63 -26.15
CA GLY A 47 -3.59 18.51 -25.05
C GLY A 47 -2.35 19.40 -25.30
N SER A 48 -1.59 19.20 -26.39
CA SER A 48 -0.52 20.12 -26.79
C SER A 48 -1.08 21.47 -27.29
N PRO A 49 -0.42 22.62 -27.00
CA PRO A 49 -0.75 23.92 -27.61
C PRO A 49 -0.70 23.90 -29.15
N THR A 50 0.03 22.94 -29.74
CA THR A 50 0.17 22.78 -31.19
C THR A 50 -0.77 21.72 -31.78
N CYS A 51 -1.49 20.96 -30.95
CA CYS A 51 -2.31 19.81 -31.37
C CYS A 51 -3.22 20.14 -32.58
N ARG A 52 -3.96 21.24 -32.46
CA ARG A 52 -4.90 21.69 -33.49
C ARG A 52 -4.21 21.97 -34.82
N TRP A 53 -3.02 22.56 -34.78
CA TRP A 53 -2.23 22.91 -35.97
C TRP A 53 -1.53 21.69 -36.56
N ASP A 54 -1.09 20.76 -35.72
CA ASP A 54 -0.46 19.51 -36.14
C ASP A 54 -1.46 18.57 -36.84
N VAL A 55 -2.68 18.46 -36.32
CA VAL A 55 -3.76 17.71 -36.99
C VAL A 55 -4.10 18.35 -38.32
N TYR A 56 -4.40 19.65 -38.32
CA TYR A 56 -4.82 20.35 -39.53
C TYR A 56 -3.74 20.35 -40.63
N GLY A 57 -2.47 20.53 -40.25
CA GLY A 57 -1.36 20.67 -41.20
C GLY A 57 -0.80 19.36 -41.76
N ARG A 58 -1.10 18.21 -41.15
CA ARG A 58 -0.44 16.93 -41.47
C ARG A 58 -1.38 15.83 -41.93
N VAL A 59 -2.70 16.00 -41.80
CA VAL A 59 -3.65 15.07 -42.45
C VAL A 59 -3.60 15.27 -43.96
N PRO A 60 -3.41 14.20 -44.77
CA PRO A 60 -3.46 14.31 -46.23
C PRO A 60 -4.86 14.74 -46.72
N GLY A 61 -4.92 15.84 -47.47
CA GLY A 61 -6.16 16.36 -48.04
C GLY A 61 -6.69 15.46 -49.16
N SER A 62 -7.69 14.64 -48.87
CA SER A 62 -8.45 13.85 -49.84
C SER A 62 -9.96 14.02 -49.63
N MET A 63 -10.77 13.72 -50.65
CA MET A 63 -12.24 13.76 -50.52
C MET A 63 -12.78 12.82 -49.44
N ALA A 64 -12.05 11.76 -49.09
CA ALA A 64 -12.43 10.81 -48.03
C ALA A 64 -12.21 11.36 -46.61
N ASN A 65 -11.27 12.30 -46.44
CA ASN A 65 -10.86 12.83 -45.14
C ASN A 65 -11.33 14.27 -44.90
N TYR A 66 -12.05 14.85 -45.86
CA TYR A 66 -12.46 16.26 -45.86
C TYR A 66 -13.29 16.65 -44.63
N ALA A 67 -14.14 15.74 -44.15
CA ALA A 67 -14.94 15.94 -42.94
C ALA A 67 -14.08 16.01 -41.67
N CYS A 68 -13.02 15.20 -41.57
CA CYS A 68 -12.13 15.21 -40.41
C CYS A 68 -11.24 16.47 -40.36
N ILE A 69 -10.83 17.02 -41.50
CA ILE A 69 -9.94 18.21 -41.55
C ILE A 69 -10.72 19.51 -41.30
N ASN A 70 -11.97 19.59 -41.77
CA ASN A 70 -12.76 20.84 -41.73
C ASN A 70 -13.74 20.93 -40.55
N THR A 71 -13.92 19.85 -39.79
CA THR A 71 -14.80 19.86 -38.61
C THR A 71 -13.99 20.24 -37.38
N TRP A 72 -13.84 21.55 -37.15
CA TRP A 72 -13.08 22.08 -36.02
C TRP A 72 -13.53 21.54 -34.66
N SER A 73 -14.82 21.24 -34.49
CA SER A 73 -15.33 20.66 -33.24
C SER A 73 -14.82 19.23 -32.97
N LEU A 74 -14.55 18.43 -34.01
CA LEU A 74 -13.97 17.08 -33.85
C LEU A 74 -12.47 17.15 -33.55
N ILE A 75 -11.75 18.07 -34.20
CA ILE A 75 -10.34 18.34 -33.89
C ILE A 75 -10.21 18.91 -32.48
N ASP A 76 -11.08 19.84 -32.09
CA ASP A 76 -11.08 20.43 -30.75
C ASP A 76 -11.46 19.41 -29.69
N ALA A 77 -12.43 18.52 -29.94
CA ALA A 77 -12.76 17.41 -29.02
C ALA A 77 -11.61 16.39 -28.89
N TRP A 78 -10.94 16.05 -29.99
CA TRP A 78 -9.79 15.14 -29.99
C TRP A 78 -8.53 15.79 -29.41
N CYS A 79 -8.31 17.09 -29.61
CA CYS A 79 -7.23 17.83 -28.97
C CYS A 79 -7.53 18.19 -27.51
N ALA A 80 -8.80 18.18 -27.10
CA ALA A 80 -9.21 18.28 -25.72
C ALA A 80 -9.11 16.94 -24.97
N THR A 81 -8.92 15.82 -25.67
CA THR A 81 -8.46 14.58 -25.02
C THR A 81 -7.14 14.92 -24.32
N PRO A 82 -7.00 14.63 -23.02
CA PRO A 82 -5.75 14.89 -22.32
C PRO A 82 -4.57 14.24 -23.07
N THR A 83 -3.39 14.86 -23.01
CA THR A 83 -2.13 14.17 -23.33
C THR A 83 -2.09 12.82 -22.62
N ALA A 84 -1.14 11.93 -22.97
CA ALA A 84 -0.64 10.99 -21.98
C ALA A 84 -0.45 11.80 -20.69
N GLU A 85 -1.25 11.49 -19.68
CA GLU A 85 -1.26 12.29 -18.47
C GLU A 85 0.13 12.26 -17.88
N GLU A 86 0.56 13.39 -17.32
CA GLU A 86 1.77 13.34 -16.53
C GLU A 86 1.51 12.44 -15.32
N PRO A 87 2.37 11.45 -15.05
CA PRO A 87 2.33 10.72 -13.79
C PRO A 87 2.33 11.69 -12.61
N GLU A 88 1.76 11.29 -11.48
CA GLU A 88 1.63 12.15 -10.31
C GLU A 88 2.14 11.41 -9.07
N ALA A 89 3.03 12.08 -8.33
CA ALA A 89 3.53 11.61 -7.03
C ALA A 89 3.00 12.49 -5.89
N SER A 90 1.68 12.65 -5.84
CA SER A 90 0.95 13.07 -4.63
C SER A 90 0.26 11.85 -4.02
N CYS A 91 -0.31 12.00 -2.83
CA CYS A 91 -1.29 11.02 -2.35
C CYS A 91 -2.67 11.30 -2.93
N PRO A 92 -3.41 10.25 -3.31
CA PRO A 92 -4.81 10.42 -3.62
C PRO A 92 -5.59 10.76 -2.34
N VAL A 93 -6.66 11.53 -2.51
CA VAL A 93 -7.52 12.03 -1.43
C VAL A 93 -8.88 11.34 -1.50
N ALA A 94 -9.46 11.02 -0.33
CA ALA A 94 -10.75 10.31 -0.19
C ALA A 94 -10.74 8.94 -0.92
N ASP A 95 -11.85 8.53 -1.55
CA ASP A 95 -11.88 7.31 -2.37
C ASP A 95 -11.25 7.61 -3.73
N PRO A 96 -10.09 7.02 -4.02
CA PRO A 96 -8.88 7.82 -4.07
C PRO A 96 -8.81 8.67 -5.35
N VAL A 97 -8.78 10.00 -5.19
CA VAL A 97 -8.58 10.96 -6.29
C VAL A 97 -7.22 11.62 -6.19
N TYR A 98 -6.39 11.50 -7.23
CA TYR A 98 -5.14 12.26 -7.35
C TYR A 98 -5.45 13.76 -7.57
N PRO A 99 -5.07 14.65 -6.64
CA PRO A 99 -5.46 16.05 -6.69
C PRO A 99 -4.77 16.89 -7.77
N GLY A 100 -3.66 16.46 -8.35
CA GLY A 100 -2.95 17.19 -9.40
C GLY A 100 -3.57 17.02 -10.78
N ASN A 101 -3.86 15.78 -11.18
CA ASN A 101 -4.43 15.42 -12.49
C ASN A 101 -5.92 15.03 -12.43
N GLY A 102 -6.48 14.80 -11.24
CA GLY A 102 -7.87 14.40 -11.05
C GLY A 102 -8.18 12.97 -11.45
N ALA A 103 -7.17 12.11 -11.53
CA ALA A 103 -7.35 10.69 -11.79
C ALA A 103 -7.93 9.99 -10.54
N VAL A 104 -9.04 9.29 -10.73
CA VAL A 104 -9.56 8.36 -9.72
C VAL A 104 -8.76 7.06 -9.84
N THR A 105 -8.32 6.52 -8.70
CA THR A 105 -7.62 5.24 -8.62
C THR A 105 -8.27 4.36 -7.57
N LEU A 106 -8.57 3.10 -7.87
CA LEU A 106 -9.05 2.12 -6.89
C LEU A 106 -8.19 0.87 -6.99
N THR A 107 -7.71 0.34 -5.87
CA THR A 107 -6.87 -0.86 -5.88
C THR A 107 -7.42 -1.88 -4.90
N GLU A 108 -7.68 -3.10 -5.40
CA GLU A 108 -8.19 -4.22 -4.60
C GLU A 108 -7.35 -5.47 -4.83
N ALA A 109 -7.13 -6.25 -3.78
CA ALA A 109 -6.46 -7.54 -3.87
C ALA A 109 -7.48 -8.66 -4.03
N ASP A 110 -7.40 -9.40 -5.14
CA ASP A 110 -8.30 -10.53 -5.40
C ASP A 110 -7.73 -11.86 -4.88
N PHE A 111 -6.41 -11.93 -4.71
CA PHE A 111 -5.71 -13.08 -4.11
C PHE A 111 -4.45 -12.64 -3.35
N VAL A 112 -4.22 -13.27 -2.19
CA VAL A 112 -3.00 -13.11 -1.38
C VAL A 112 -2.63 -14.48 -0.81
N SER A 113 -1.42 -14.96 -1.08
CA SER A 113 -0.89 -16.18 -0.46
C SER A 113 -0.34 -15.95 0.96
N GLY A 114 -0.16 -17.02 1.72
CA GLY A 114 0.45 -17.02 3.06
C GLY A 114 1.96 -17.28 3.06
N ASP A 115 2.64 -17.03 1.94
CA ASP A 115 4.09 -17.16 1.86
C ASP A 115 4.82 -16.04 2.62
N ASP A 116 6.09 -16.29 3.00
CA ASP A 116 6.99 -15.29 3.58
C ASP A 116 7.07 -14.02 2.71
N ILE A 117 6.95 -14.18 1.38
CA ILE A 117 6.72 -13.11 0.42
C ILE A 117 5.43 -13.42 -0.34
N PRO A 118 4.28 -12.84 0.07
CA PRO A 118 2.99 -13.16 -0.51
C PRO A 118 2.95 -12.91 -2.03
N MET A 119 2.44 -13.89 -2.77
CA MET A 119 2.00 -13.69 -4.15
C MET A 119 0.66 -12.98 -4.11
N ARG A 120 0.59 -11.79 -4.73
CA ARG A 120 -0.62 -10.98 -4.75
C ARG A 120 -1.12 -10.83 -6.18
N PHE A 121 -2.40 -11.07 -6.39
CA PHE A 121 -3.11 -10.62 -7.58
C PHE A 121 -3.95 -9.42 -7.17
N THR A 122 -3.58 -8.24 -7.65
CA THR A 122 -4.34 -7.02 -7.40
C THR A 122 -4.89 -6.49 -8.71
N ARG A 123 -6.03 -5.84 -8.62
CA ARG A 123 -6.64 -5.08 -9.70
C ARG A 123 -6.68 -3.60 -9.34
N THR A 124 -6.39 -2.75 -10.31
CA THR A 124 -6.29 -1.31 -10.15
C THR A 124 -7.10 -0.62 -11.22
N TYR A 125 -8.10 0.17 -10.84
CA TYR A 125 -8.75 1.13 -11.72
C TYR A 125 -7.92 2.40 -11.79
N ARG A 126 -7.85 3.03 -12.97
CA ARG A 126 -7.34 4.39 -13.12
C ARG A 126 -8.16 5.13 -14.17
N SER A 127 -8.91 6.16 -13.78
CA SER A 127 -9.80 6.88 -14.71
C SER A 127 -9.08 7.56 -15.86
N ARG A 128 -7.77 7.78 -15.72
CA ARG A 128 -6.91 8.43 -16.72
C ARG A 128 -5.67 7.56 -16.97
N SER A 129 -5.63 6.97 -18.16
CA SER A 129 -4.57 6.03 -18.56
C SER A 129 -3.26 6.76 -18.92
N LEU A 130 -2.13 6.16 -18.56
CA LEU A 130 -0.78 6.70 -18.76
C LEU A 130 -0.06 6.07 -19.96
N GLY A 131 -0.81 5.57 -20.95
CA GLY A 131 -0.28 5.15 -22.25
C GLY A 131 0.01 3.65 -22.42
N SER A 132 -0.26 2.80 -21.42
CA SER A 132 -0.37 1.35 -21.66
C SER A 132 -1.82 1.01 -22.00
N SER A 133 -2.05 0.53 -23.22
CA SER A 133 -3.33 -0.06 -23.63
C SER A 133 -3.43 -1.49 -23.09
N ALA A 134 -3.31 -1.67 -21.77
CA ALA A 134 -3.37 -2.99 -21.17
C ALA A 134 -4.83 -3.48 -21.20
N THR A 135 -5.12 -4.39 -22.13
CA THR A 135 -6.48 -4.83 -22.47
C THR A 135 -7.02 -5.95 -21.57
N ALA A 136 -6.22 -6.43 -20.60
CA ALA A 136 -6.56 -7.66 -19.88
C ALA A 136 -7.81 -7.50 -19.00
N MET A 137 -8.14 -6.30 -18.53
CA MET A 137 -9.37 -6.05 -17.75
C MET A 137 -10.20 -4.89 -18.31
N GLY A 138 -10.10 -4.64 -19.62
CA GLY A 138 -10.73 -3.49 -20.26
C GLY A 138 -9.80 -2.27 -20.38
N PRO A 139 -10.33 -1.07 -20.68
CA PRO A 139 -9.51 0.06 -21.13
C PRO A 139 -8.78 0.83 -20.00
N VAL A 140 -9.24 0.70 -18.75
CA VAL A 140 -8.83 1.54 -17.61
C VAL A 140 -8.64 0.74 -16.31
N TRP A 141 -8.68 -0.58 -16.41
CA TRP A 141 -8.41 -1.49 -15.30
C TRP A 141 -7.16 -2.30 -15.60
N PHE A 142 -6.36 -2.49 -14.55
CA PHE A 142 -5.07 -3.14 -14.61
C PHE A 142 -4.98 -4.25 -13.59
N HIS A 143 -4.18 -5.29 -13.85
CA HIS A 143 -3.80 -6.24 -12.79
C HIS A 143 -2.28 -6.27 -12.58
N SER A 144 -1.81 -6.63 -11.39
CA SER A 144 -0.38 -6.56 -11.01
C SER A 144 0.57 -7.37 -11.90
N TRP A 145 0.06 -8.34 -12.65
CA TRP A 145 0.85 -9.27 -13.48
C TRP A 145 0.93 -8.92 -14.96
N GLN A 146 0.38 -7.78 -15.40
CA GLN A 146 0.51 -7.31 -16.79
C GLN A 146 1.59 -6.25 -16.99
N ARG A 147 2.49 -6.09 -16.01
CA ARG A 147 3.68 -5.24 -16.11
C ARG A 147 4.44 -5.54 -17.41
N ASN A 148 4.92 -4.51 -18.10
CA ASN A 148 5.65 -4.67 -19.35
C ASN A 148 6.64 -3.51 -19.58
N LEU A 149 7.52 -3.70 -20.56
CA LEU A 149 8.46 -2.66 -21.02
C LEU A 149 8.03 -2.15 -22.40
N GLY A 150 7.84 -0.84 -22.51
CA GLY A 150 7.77 -0.11 -23.77
C GLY A 150 9.17 0.13 -24.33
N LEU A 151 9.49 -0.59 -25.40
CA LEU A 151 10.85 -0.63 -25.99
C LEU A 151 10.98 0.12 -27.33
N VAL A 152 9.98 0.90 -27.73
CA VAL A 152 9.95 1.59 -29.05
C VAL A 152 11.21 2.44 -29.29
N ASN A 153 11.74 3.07 -28.24
CA ASN A 153 12.95 3.90 -28.30
C ASN A 153 14.14 3.25 -27.58
N ALA A 154 14.08 1.94 -27.33
CA ALA A 154 15.21 1.21 -26.79
C ALA A 154 16.32 1.18 -27.85
N ASN A 155 17.53 1.60 -27.49
CA ASN A 155 18.73 1.58 -28.34
C ASN A 155 18.77 2.64 -29.47
N SER A 156 18.05 3.75 -29.36
CA SER A 156 18.18 4.94 -30.22
C SER A 156 19.44 5.79 -29.93
N GLY A 157 20.55 5.19 -29.49
CA GLY A 157 21.78 5.91 -29.13
C GLY A 157 21.66 6.72 -27.83
N SER A 158 22.18 7.95 -27.80
CA SER A 158 22.15 8.82 -26.60
C SER A 158 20.76 9.29 -26.18
N SER A 159 19.73 9.11 -27.02
CA SER A 159 18.33 9.41 -26.70
C SER A 159 17.52 8.16 -26.37
N SER A 160 18.18 7.03 -26.09
CA SER A 160 17.48 5.77 -25.82
C SER A 160 16.60 5.89 -24.57
N LYS A 161 15.36 5.42 -24.69
CA LYS A 161 14.34 5.49 -23.66
C LYS A 161 13.56 4.18 -23.57
N VAL A 162 13.37 3.70 -22.35
CA VAL A 162 12.50 2.56 -22.01
C VAL A 162 11.45 3.01 -21.01
N LEU A 163 10.20 2.62 -21.23
CA LEU A 163 9.10 2.83 -20.30
C LEU A 163 8.79 1.53 -19.59
N ALA A 164 8.94 1.47 -18.27
CA ALA A 164 8.51 0.32 -17.48
C ALA A 164 7.12 0.58 -16.92
N TYR A 165 6.09 -0.04 -17.48
CA TYR A 165 4.73 0.07 -16.96
C TYR A 165 4.55 -0.85 -15.76
N ARG A 166 4.20 -0.25 -14.62
CA ARG A 166 4.12 -0.93 -13.34
C ARG A 166 2.70 -1.43 -13.06
N GLU A 167 2.52 -2.08 -11.91
CA GLU A 167 1.29 -2.77 -11.51
C GLU A 167 0.04 -1.87 -11.44
N ASN A 168 0.21 -0.58 -11.18
CA ASN A 168 -0.85 0.43 -11.17
C ASN A 168 -1.06 1.12 -12.53
N GLY A 169 -0.39 0.63 -13.59
CA GLY A 169 -0.43 1.22 -14.94
C GLY A 169 0.50 2.42 -15.14
N GLU A 170 1.18 2.90 -14.09
CA GLU A 170 2.06 4.06 -14.16
C GLU A 170 3.43 3.70 -14.80
N PRO A 171 3.91 4.48 -15.78
CA PRO A 171 5.20 4.24 -16.40
C PRO A 171 6.34 4.86 -15.61
N VAL A 172 7.40 4.09 -15.41
CA VAL A 172 8.70 4.59 -14.98
C VAL A 172 9.60 4.76 -16.21
N THR A 173 10.10 5.97 -16.44
CA THR A 173 10.96 6.27 -17.58
C THR A 173 12.44 6.03 -17.25
N PHE A 174 13.08 5.13 -17.99
CA PHE A 174 14.53 4.94 -18.01
C PHE A 174 15.14 5.59 -19.24
N ASN A 175 16.18 6.39 -19.04
CA ASN A 175 17.00 6.98 -20.08
C ASN A 175 18.39 6.35 -20.07
N TRP A 176 18.98 6.20 -21.25
CA TRP A 176 20.36 5.72 -21.35
C TRP A 176 21.34 6.85 -21.09
N ALA A 177 22.15 6.72 -20.03
CA ALA A 177 23.15 7.70 -19.66
C ALA A 177 24.40 7.03 -19.07
N ALA A 178 25.57 7.43 -19.57
CA ALA A 178 26.88 6.96 -19.10
C ALA A 178 26.97 5.41 -19.02
N GLY A 179 26.48 4.71 -20.04
CA GLY A 179 26.55 3.24 -20.15
C GLY A 179 25.57 2.47 -19.27
N THR A 180 24.58 3.15 -18.67
CA THR A 180 23.59 2.54 -17.76
C THR A 180 22.20 3.13 -17.99
N TRP A 181 21.16 2.32 -17.77
CA TRP A 181 19.78 2.82 -17.75
C TRP A 181 19.46 3.46 -16.41
N ARG A 182 19.00 4.70 -16.42
CA ARG A 182 18.70 5.46 -15.20
C ARG A 182 17.37 6.21 -15.33
N THR A 183 16.68 6.31 -14.22
CA THR A 183 15.54 7.23 -14.06
C THR A 183 16.05 8.65 -13.77
N ALA A 184 15.19 9.66 -13.93
CA ALA A 184 15.58 11.04 -13.65
C ALA A 184 15.94 11.25 -12.16
N GLY A 185 15.12 10.75 -11.25
CA GLY A 185 15.36 10.66 -9.81
C GLY A 185 15.35 9.21 -9.34
N PHE A 186 15.71 8.96 -8.08
CA PHE A 186 15.81 7.59 -7.57
C PHE A 186 14.42 6.95 -7.40
N THR A 187 14.14 5.91 -8.19
CA THR A 187 12.88 5.15 -8.12
C THR A 187 13.00 3.86 -7.31
N GLY A 188 14.22 3.46 -6.95
CA GLY A 188 14.49 2.13 -6.42
C GLY A 188 14.53 1.03 -7.47
N LEU A 189 14.46 1.36 -8.77
CA LEU A 189 14.49 0.37 -9.85
C LEU A 189 15.76 0.52 -10.69
N ALA A 190 16.36 -0.60 -11.06
CA ALA A 190 17.49 -0.67 -11.99
C ALA A 190 17.10 -1.51 -13.21
N LEU A 191 17.40 -1.00 -14.41
CA LEU A 191 17.13 -1.70 -15.67
C LEU A 191 18.46 -2.11 -16.32
N ALA A 192 18.52 -3.34 -16.84
CA ALA A 192 19.62 -3.82 -17.64
C ALA A 192 19.10 -4.60 -18.86
N GLN A 193 19.87 -4.58 -19.93
CA GLN A 193 19.63 -5.42 -21.09
C GLN A 193 20.48 -6.69 -20.95
N SER A 194 19.85 -7.86 -21.04
CA SER A 194 20.48 -9.16 -20.85
C SER A 194 20.32 -10.00 -22.12
N GLY A 195 21.34 -9.99 -22.97
CA GLY A 195 21.24 -10.56 -24.32
C GLY A 195 20.18 -9.82 -25.14
N SER A 196 19.21 -10.54 -25.70
CA SER A 196 18.07 -9.95 -26.39
C SER A 196 16.94 -9.52 -25.43
N GLY A 197 16.91 -10.02 -24.21
CA GLY A 197 15.90 -9.70 -23.20
C GLY A 197 16.31 -8.58 -22.26
N TRP A 198 15.50 -8.36 -21.24
CA TRP A 198 15.69 -7.29 -20.26
C TRP A 198 15.49 -7.80 -18.84
N THR A 199 16.18 -7.17 -17.90
CA THR A 199 16.00 -7.41 -16.47
C THR A 199 15.72 -6.09 -15.77
N LEU A 200 14.72 -6.10 -14.90
CA LEU A 200 14.40 -4.98 -14.02
C LEU A 200 14.54 -5.46 -12.58
N THR A 201 15.44 -4.85 -11.84
CA THR A 201 15.69 -5.16 -10.43
C THR A 201 15.05 -4.09 -9.57
N ASP A 202 14.17 -4.50 -8.65
CA ASP A 202 13.74 -3.67 -7.54
C ASP A 202 14.81 -3.70 -6.44
N LEU A 203 15.56 -2.61 -6.30
CA LEU A 203 16.63 -2.43 -5.31
C LEU A 203 16.09 -2.33 -3.87
N LYS A 204 14.78 -2.19 -3.67
CA LYS A 204 14.11 -2.24 -2.37
C LYS A 204 13.69 -3.65 -1.97
N THR A 205 13.73 -4.62 -2.87
CA THR A 205 13.41 -6.02 -2.54
C THR A 205 14.43 -7.01 -3.10
N ASP A 206 15.45 -6.54 -3.82
CA ASP A 206 16.33 -7.36 -4.67
C ASP A 206 15.54 -8.33 -5.57
N THR A 207 14.28 -8.03 -5.86
CA THR A 207 13.42 -8.83 -6.74
C THR A 207 13.80 -8.51 -8.18
N VAL A 208 14.03 -9.54 -8.97
CA VAL A 208 14.45 -9.43 -10.37
C VAL A 208 13.33 -9.90 -11.28
N GLU A 209 12.83 -8.99 -12.09
CA GLU A 209 11.90 -9.29 -13.18
C GLU A 209 12.68 -9.57 -14.46
N SER A 210 12.29 -10.60 -15.19
CA SER A 210 12.82 -10.90 -16.52
C SER A 210 11.78 -10.62 -17.60
N TYR A 211 12.24 -10.06 -18.71
CA TYR A 211 11.39 -9.67 -19.82
C TYR A 211 11.94 -10.20 -21.14
N SER A 212 11.03 -10.53 -22.05
CA SER A 212 11.35 -10.91 -23.43
C SER A 212 11.99 -9.74 -24.19
N ALA A 213 12.48 -10.03 -25.40
CA ALA A 213 12.99 -9.00 -26.31
C ALA A 213 11.92 -7.98 -26.74
N GLN A 214 10.64 -8.31 -26.57
CA GLN A 214 9.50 -7.45 -26.85
C GLN A 214 8.97 -6.74 -25.59
N GLY A 215 9.62 -6.93 -24.44
CA GLY A 215 9.22 -6.29 -23.19
C GLY A 215 8.06 -6.98 -22.46
N VAL A 216 7.75 -8.23 -22.78
CA VAL A 216 6.73 -9.04 -22.07
C VAL A 216 7.34 -9.63 -20.80
N LEU A 217 6.69 -9.46 -19.64
CA LEU A 217 7.15 -10.03 -18.36
C LEU A 217 7.11 -11.56 -18.41
N LEU A 218 8.23 -12.23 -18.18
CA LEU A 218 8.36 -13.69 -18.24
C LEU A 218 8.42 -14.32 -16.86
N SER A 219 9.17 -13.70 -15.94
CA SER A 219 9.27 -14.17 -14.57
C SER A 219 9.64 -13.06 -13.60
N GLU A 220 9.39 -13.33 -12.33
CA GLU A 220 9.87 -12.55 -11.20
C GLU A 220 10.57 -13.51 -10.23
N SER A 221 11.83 -13.23 -9.91
CA SER A 221 12.60 -13.98 -8.91
C SER A 221 12.85 -13.11 -7.69
N THR A 222 12.43 -13.58 -6.53
CA THR A 222 12.77 -12.97 -5.25
C THR A 222 14.18 -13.36 -4.84
N LYS A 223 14.80 -12.55 -3.97
CA LYS A 223 16.13 -12.90 -3.42
C LYS A 223 16.13 -14.20 -2.62
N THR A 224 15.03 -14.51 -1.96
CA THR A 224 14.83 -15.73 -1.14
C THR A 224 14.54 -16.99 -1.95
N GLY A 225 14.74 -16.95 -3.28
CA GLY A 225 14.65 -18.13 -4.15
C GLY A 225 13.24 -18.54 -4.58
N PHE A 226 12.20 -17.73 -4.29
CA PHE A 226 10.90 -17.92 -4.93
C PHE A 226 10.93 -17.36 -6.35
N VAL A 227 10.51 -18.17 -7.32
CA VAL A 227 10.37 -17.80 -8.73
C VAL A 227 8.90 -17.85 -9.10
N ARG A 228 8.38 -16.72 -9.59
CA ARG A 228 7.04 -16.58 -10.15
C ARG A 228 7.14 -16.55 -11.66
N THR A 229 6.63 -17.58 -12.32
CA THR A 229 6.70 -17.74 -13.77
C THR A 229 5.37 -17.41 -14.40
N LEU A 230 5.41 -16.60 -15.46
CA LEU A 230 4.24 -16.22 -16.26
C LEU A 230 4.17 -17.12 -17.49
N THR A 231 3.04 -17.80 -17.67
CA THR A 231 2.77 -18.66 -18.82
C THR A 231 1.77 -17.99 -19.76
N TYR A 232 2.13 -17.90 -21.04
CA TYR A 232 1.31 -17.28 -22.06
C TYR A 232 0.75 -18.32 -23.03
N GLY A 233 -0.53 -18.17 -23.39
CA GLY A 233 -1.17 -18.98 -24.44
C GLY A 233 -0.73 -18.57 -25.85
N GLY A 234 -1.16 -19.33 -26.87
CA GLY A 234 -0.82 -19.05 -28.28
C GLY A 234 -1.31 -17.70 -28.80
N SER A 235 -2.28 -17.07 -28.15
CA SER A 235 -2.77 -15.71 -28.44
C SER A 235 -1.96 -14.59 -27.75
N GLY A 236 -0.94 -14.94 -26.96
CA GLY A 236 -0.15 -13.97 -26.19
C GLY A 236 -0.78 -13.50 -24.88
N LEU A 237 -1.91 -14.09 -24.46
CA LEU A 237 -2.56 -13.80 -23.18
C LEU A 237 -1.92 -14.59 -22.03
N LEU A 238 -1.78 -13.95 -20.87
CA LEU A 238 -1.27 -14.59 -19.65
C LEU A 238 -2.30 -15.58 -19.10
N THR A 239 -2.05 -16.89 -19.21
CA THR A 239 -3.01 -17.92 -18.81
C THR A 239 -2.72 -18.50 -17.43
N ALA A 240 -1.48 -18.42 -16.95
CA ALA A 240 -1.13 -18.86 -15.60
C ALA A 240 0.03 -18.07 -15.00
N ILE A 241 -0.02 -17.92 -13.68
CA ILE A 241 1.08 -17.44 -12.85
C ILE A 241 1.38 -18.55 -11.85
N THR A 242 2.59 -19.10 -11.90
CA THR A 242 3.01 -20.18 -11.01
C THR A 242 4.16 -19.71 -10.15
N GLN A 243 3.96 -19.73 -8.83
CA GLN A 243 5.03 -19.52 -7.87
C GLN A 243 5.60 -20.86 -7.43
N HIS A 244 6.92 -20.98 -7.55
CA HIS A 244 7.71 -22.12 -7.11
C HIS A 244 8.80 -21.64 -6.14
N ALA A 245 8.97 -22.33 -5.02
CA ALA A 245 10.08 -22.09 -4.11
C ALA A 245 11.29 -22.95 -4.52
N ALA A 246 12.49 -22.37 -4.54
CA ALA A 246 13.68 -23.13 -4.90
C ALA A 246 13.89 -24.37 -4.00
N SER A 247 14.15 -25.51 -4.66
CA SER A 247 14.32 -26.85 -4.06
C SER A 247 13.14 -27.37 -3.26
N THR A 248 11.93 -27.00 -3.64
CA THR A 248 10.71 -27.70 -3.21
C THR A 248 10.15 -28.58 -4.33
N ASP A 249 9.19 -29.44 -3.99
CA ASP A 249 8.42 -30.19 -4.98
C ASP A 249 7.36 -29.26 -5.61
N ALA A 250 7.21 -29.31 -6.94
CA ALA A 250 6.22 -28.56 -7.70
C ALA A 250 4.76 -28.86 -7.29
N ASN A 251 4.52 -29.98 -6.61
CA ASN A 251 3.22 -30.28 -5.99
C ASN A 251 2.82 -29.25 -4.91
N ASN A 252 3.76 -28.46 -4.41
CA ASN A 252 3.54 -27.36 -3.46
C ASN A 252 3.55 -25.99 -4.14
N ASP A 253 3.41 -25.93 -5.47
CA ASP A 253 3.37 -24.65 -6.17
C ASP A 253 2.00 -23.98 -6.03
N ILE A 254 2.00 -22.66 -5.87
CA ILE A 254 0.78 -21.88 -6.03
C ILE A 254 0.64 -21.54 -7.50
N THR A 255 -0.48 -21.97 -8.11
CA THR A 255 -0.82 -21.59 -9.49
C THR A 255 -2.12 -20.82 -9.53
N LEU A 256 -2.08 -19.59 -10.03
CA LEU A 256 -3.25 -18.84 -10.44
C LEU A 256 -3.51 -19.07 -11.92
N ARG A 257 -4.76 -19.38 -12.29
CA ARG A 257 -5.18 -19.54 -13.69
C ARG A 257 -6.13 -18.44 -14.11
N LEU A 258 -5.85 -17.85 -15.26
CA LEU A 258 -6.57 -16.72 -15.83
C LEU A 258 -7.32 -17.19 -17.07
N ASP A 259 -8.65 -17.06 -17.05
CA ASP A 259 -9.51 -17.34 -18.20
C ASP A 259 -9.96 -16.02 -18.83
N TYR A 260 -10.12 -16.01 -20.15
CA TYR A 260 -10.51 -14.83 -20.91
C TYR A 260 -11.84 -15.06 -21.63
N ASP A 261 -12.59 -13.98 -21.85
CA ASP A 261 -13.75 -13.97 -22.73
C ASP A 261 -13.36 -13.93 -24.22
N ASP A 262 -14.35 -13.92 -25.10
CA ASP A 262 -14.19 -13.87 -26.56
C ASP A 262 -13.56 -12.56 -27.06
N LYS A 263 -13.47 -11.54 -26.21
CA LYS A 263 -12.84 -10.25 -26.46
C LYS A 263 -11.46 -10.15 -25.81
N ASN A 264 -10.88 -11.25 -25.35
CA ASN A 264 -9.57 -11.32 -24.69
C ASN A 264 -9.49 -10.50 -23.39
N ARG A 265 -10.60 -10.35 -22.66
CA ARG A 265 -10.64 -9.74 -21.32
C ARG A 265 -10.75 -10.83 -20.27
N LEU A 266 -10.06 -10.68 -19.15
CA LEU A 266 -10.03 -11.59 -18.02
C LEU A 266 -11.46 -11.80 -17.50
N SER A 267 -12.00 -12.99 -17.67
CA SER A 267 -13.35 -13.34 -17.23
C SER A 267 -13.33 -14.07 -15.89
N ARG A 268 -12.25 -14.81 -15.58
CA ARG A 268 -12.11 -15.53 -14.31
C ARG A 268 -10.66 -15.60 -13.84
N LEU A 269 -10.51 -15.46 -12.53
CA LEU A 269 -9.31 -15.82 -11.79
C LEU A 269 -9.62 -17.07 -10.94
N ASN A 270 -8.90 -18.15 -11.18
CA ASN A 270 -9.01 -19.38 -10.41
C ASN A 270 -7.75 -19.53 -9.55
N ASP A 271 -7.93 -19.66 -8.24
CA ASP A 271 -6.81 -19.81 -7.31
C ASP A 271 -6.43 -21.28 -7.05
N SER A 272 -5.39 -21.48 -6.24
CA SER A 272 -4.86 -22.81 -5.92
C SER A 272 -5.79 -23.67 -5.05
N LEU A 273 -6.80 -23.07 -4.40
CA LEU A 273 -7.85 -23.81 -3.67
C LEU A 273 -9.04 -24.17 -4.57
N GLY A 274 -8.99 -23.84 -5.86
CA GLY A 274 -10.11 -24.00 -6.79
C GLY A 274 -11.23 -22.98 -6.57
N ARG A 275 -10.95 -21.89 -5.84
CA ARG A 275 -11.88 -20.78 -5.65
C ARG A 275 -11.82 -19.89 -6.89
N MET A 276 -12.97 -19.32 -7.24
CA MET A 276 -13.15 -18.57 -8.48
C MET A 276 -13.64 -17.16 -8.18
N THR A 277 -12.92 -16.17 -8.70
CA THR A 277 -13.37 -14.78 -8.80
C THR A 277 -13.75 -14.52 -10.26
N GLN A 278 -14.95 -13.98 -10.49
CA GLN A 278 -15.47 -13.73 -11.84
C GLN A 278 -15.57 -12.23 -12.13
N TYR A 279 -15.27 -11.84 -13.36
CA TYR A 279 -15.26 -10.45 -13.80
C TYR A 279 -16.29 -10.26 -14.92
N GLY A 280 -17.20 -9.32 -14.72
CA GLY A 280 -18.27 -8.97 -15.66
C GLY A 280 -18.04 -7.61 -16.28
N TYR A 281 -18.32 -7.49 -17.58
CA TYR A 281 -18.06 -6.27 -18.34
C TYR A 281 -19.28 -5.76 -19.09
N ASP A 282 -19.35 -4.45 -19.29
CA ASP A 282 -20.32 -3.83 -20.19
C ASP A 282 -19.90 -3.92 -21.68
N ALA A 283 -20.72 -3.31 -22.54
CA ALA A 283 -20.47 -3.24 -23.98
C ALA A 283 -19.28 -2.35 -24.37
N ASN A 284 -18.91 -1.38 -23.52
CA ASN A 284 -17.78 -0.46 -23.73
C ASN A 284 -16.45 -1.07 -23.28
N GLY A 285 -16.48 -2.19 -22.54
CA GLY A 285 -15.28 -2.82 -22.01
C GLY A 285 -15.02 -2.56 -20.54
N ASN A 286 -15.87 -1.81 -19.86
CA ASN A 286 -15.67 -1.48 -18.45
C ASN A 286 -16.00 -2.67 -17.56
N LEU A 287 -15.17 -2.90 -16.53
CA LEU A 287 -15.47 -3.85 -15.47
C LEU A 287 -16.63 -3.30 -14.64
N VAL A 288 -17.79 -3.96 -14.67
CA VAL A 288 -19.01 -3.55 -13.97
C VAL A 288 -19.35 -4.42 -12.77
N SER A 289 -18.76 -5.61 -12.67
CA SER A 289 -19.00 -6.51 -11.55
C SER A 289 -17.81 -7.43 -11.26
N VAL A 290 -17.57 -7.69 -9.98
CA VAL A 290 -16.70 -8.74 -9.49
C VAL A 290 -17.47 -9.65 -8.54
N THR A 291 -17.59 -10.92 -8.91
CA THR A 291 -18.24 -11.94 -8.08
C THR A 291 -17.17 -12.71 -7.34
N TRP A 292 -17.20 -12.61 -6.00
CA TRP A 292 -16.27 -13.29 -5.11
C TRP A 292 -16.58 -14.79 -4.95
N PRO A 293 -15.64 -15.61 -4.44
CA PRO A 293 -15.85 -17.05 -4.25
C PRO A 293 -17.00 -17.45 -3.31
N ASP A 294 -17.47 -16.54 -2.46
CA ASP A 294 -18.66 -16.73 -1.61
C ASP A 294 -19.98 -16.37 -2.31
N GLY A 295 -19.91 -15.84 -3.53
CA GLY A 295 -21.06 -15.50 -4.38
C GLY A 295 -21.53 -14.05 -4.26
N TYR A 296 -20.95 -13.26 -3.36
CA TYR A 296 -21.28 -11.85 -3.27
C TYR A 296 -20.64 -11.04 -4.40
N VAL A 297 -21.30 -9.96 -4.80
CA VAL A 297 -20.98 -9.21 -6.03
C VAL A 297 -20.69 -7.76 -5.70
N HIS A 298 -19.45 -7.34 -5.93
CA HIS A 298 -19.04 -5.95 -5.93
C HIS A 298 -19.31 -5.32 -7.32
N ARG A 299 -19.81 -4.08 -7.41
CA ARG A 299 -20.17 -3.45 -8.70
C ARG A 299 -19.61 -2.05 -8.89
N TYR A 300 -19.37 -1.73 -10.15
CA TYR A 300 -18.86 -0.43 -10.61
C TYR A 300 -19.83 0.18 -11.61
N VAL A 301 -20.05 1.48 -11.49
CA VAL A 301 -21.08 2.23 -12.23
C VAL A 301 -20.43 3.28 -13.14
N TYR A 302 -20.81 3.33 -14.41
CA TYR A 302 -20.24 4.24 -15.43
C TYR A 302 -21.36 4.97 -16.18
N ASP A 303 -21.99 5.94 -15.51
CA ASP A 303 -23.17 6.62 -16.03
C ASP A 303 -22.85 7.93 -16.77
N ASP A 304 -21.60 8.38 -16.79
CA ASP A 304 -21.21 9.60 -17.49
C ASP A 304 -21.05 9.36 -19.00
N ALA A 305 -22.05 9.76 -19.77
CA ALA A 305 -22.05 9.63 -21.23
C ALA A 305 -20.90 10.39 -21.93
N ARG A 306 -20.31 11.42 -21.29
CA ARG A 306 -19.17 12.19 -21.81
C ARG A 306 -17.87 11.39 -21.69
N PHE A 307 -17.75 10.60 -20.62
CA PHE A 307 -16.56 9.82 -20.28
C PHE A 307 -16.97 8.38 -19.99
N LYS A 308 -17.17 7.59 -21.05
CA LYS A 308 -17.73 6.23 -20.97
C LYS A 308 -16.96 5.25 -20.07
N ASN A 309 -15.71 5.55 -19.71
CA ASN A 309 -14.85 4.70 -18.88
C ASN A 309 -14.58 5.33 -17.49
N ALA A 310 -15.20 6.48 -17.19
CA ALA A 310 -15.06 7.17 -15.92
C ALA A 310 -16.02 6.57 -14.88
N LEU A 311 -15.46 6.13 -13.76
CA LEU A 311 -16.21 5.49 -12.69
C LEU A 311 -17.04 6.55 -11.98
N THR A 312 -18.35 6.42 -12.07
CA THR A 312 -19.28 7.32 -11.40
C THR A 312 -19.75 6.79 -10.05
N GLY A 313 -19.58 5.50 -9.75
CA GLY A 313 -19.89 4.98 -8.42
C GLY A 313 -19.47 3.55 -8.17
N GLU A 314 -19.44 3.20 -6.89
CA GLU A 314 -19.07 1.89 -6.36
C GLU A 314 -20.21 1.37 -5.48
N ILE A 315 -20.59 0.12 -5.67
CA ILE A 315 -21.67 -0.53 -4.92
C ILE A 315 -21.10 -1.79 -4.29
N ASP A 316 -21.09 -1.81 -2.95
CA ASP A 316 -20.58 -2.91 -2.14
C ASP A 316 -21.34 -4.22 -2.39
N GLU A 317 -20.81 -5.29 -1.82
CA GLU A 317 -21.37 -6.63 -1.87
C GLU A 317 -22.75 -6.76 -1.20
N ALA A 318 -23.13 -5.80 -0.33
CA ALA A 318 -24.45 -5.71 0.30
C ALA A 318 -25.47 -4.94 -0.56
N GLY A 319 -25.03 -4.35 -1.68
CA GLY A 319 -25.87 -3.58 -2.60
C GLY A 319 -25.99 -2.10 -2.25
N ASN A 320 -25.20 -1.58 -1.31
CA ASN A 320 -25.18 -0.16 -0.98
C ASN A 320 -24.18 0.56 -1.87
N ARG A 321 -24.56 1.73 -2.39
CA ARG A 321 -23.61 2.61 -3.07
C ARG A 321 -22.71 3.27 -2.02
N ILE A 322 -21.41 2.95 -2.03
CA ILE A 322 -20.44 3.39 -1.03
C ILE A 322 -19.65 4.62 -1.47
N ALA A 323 -19.53 4.85 -2.78
CA ALA A 323 -18.84 5.99 -3.36
C ALA A 323 -19.52 6.50 -4.64
N THR A 324 -19.38 7.80 -4.90
CA THR A 324 -19.87 8.50 -6.09
C THR A 324 -18.84 9.53 -6.53
N TRP A 325 -18.45 9.53 -7.81
CA TRP A 325 -17.58 10.55 -8.38
C TRP A 325 -18.30 11.34 -9.46
N SER A 326 -17.97 12.62 -9.59
CA SER A 326 -18.37 13.46 -10.72
C SER A 326 -17.17 14.14 -11.37
N TYR A 327 -17.30 14.47 -12.65
CA TYR A 327 -16.18 14.91 -13.50
C TYR A 327 -16.43 16.24 -14.19
N ASP A 328 -15.38 17.05 -14.32
CA ASP A 328 -15.39 18.26 -15.15
C ASP A 328 -15.35 17.94 -16.66
N ALA A 329 -15.35 18.99 -17.50
CA ALA A 329 -15.31 18.84 -18.95
C ALA A 329 -13.99 18.26 -19.49
N GLN A 330 -12.95 18.16 -18.66
CA GLN A 330 -11.66 17.58 -19.00
C GLN A 330 -11.53 16.14 -18.50
N GLY A 331 -12.54 15.59 -17.81
CA GLY A 331 -12.55 14.24 -17.26
C GLY A 331 -11.76 14.11 -15.95
N ARG A 332 -11.60 15.20 -15.20
CA ARG A 332 -10.98 15.21 -13.87
C ARG A 332 -12.05 15.14 -12.80
N ALA A 333 -11.86 14.34 -11.76
CA ALA A 333 -12.85 14.21 -10.70
C ALA A 333 -12.96 15.51 -9.89
N VAL A 334 -14.14 16.10 -9.81
CA VAL A 334 -14.38 17.37 -9.09
C VAL A 334 -15.15 17.20 -7.79
N ASP A 335 -15.76 16.04 -7.59
CA ASP A 335 -16.46 15.68 -6.35
C ASP A 335 -16.35 14.18 -6.16
N VAL A 336 -16.12 13.78 -4.91
CA VAL A 336 -16.33 12.42 -4.41
C VAL A 336 -17.23 12.50 -3.19
N SER A 337 -18.27 11.68 -3.18
CA SER A 337 -19.26 11.63 -2.10
C SER A 337 -19.63 10.21 -1.70
N HIS A 338 -19.89 10.07 -0.41
CA HIS A 338 -20.16 8.82 0.29
C HIS A 338 -21.46 8.93 1.09
N PRO A 339 -22.13 7.82 1.42
CA PRO A 339 -23.30 7.84 2.32
C PRO A 339 -22.96 8.48 3.68
N GLY A 340 -21.78 8.16 4.23
CA GLY A 340 -21.21 8.88 5.35
C GLY A 340 -20.47 10.11 4.85
N THR A 341 -21.02 11.30 5.06
CA THR A 341 -20.46 12.57 4.52
C THR A 341 -19.07 12.95 5.07
N THR A 342 -18.45 12.08 5.86
CA THR A 342 -17.16 12.29 6.51
C THR A 342 -15.98 12.20 5.56
N GLN A 343 -16.12 11.46 4.47
CA GLN A 343 -15.06 11.24 3.47
C GLN A 343 -15.27 12.05 2.19
N ASN A 344 -16.34 12.84 2.11
CA ASN A 344 -16.61 13.66 0.93
C ASN A 344 -15.50 14.69 0.69
N ALA A 345 -15.12 14.86 -0.57
CA ALA A 345 -14.14 15.86 -1.00
C ALA A 345 -14.54 16.47 -2.35
N GLN A 346 -14.23 17.75 -2.53
CA GLN A 346 -14.43 18.51 -3.76
C GLN A 346 -13.11 19.08 -4.24
N PHE A 347 -12.92 19.16 -5.55
CA PHE A 347 -11.69 19.58 -6.18
C PHE A 347 -11.96 20.73 -7.16
N ALA A 348 -11.30 21.86 -6.92
CA ALA A 348 -11.26 22.99 -7.85
C ALA A 348 -9.84 23.16 -8.37
N TYR A 349 -9.64 22.82 -9.64
CA TYR A 349 -8.34 22.85 -10.30
C TYR A 349 -8.02 24.23 -10.87
N ASN A 350 -6.90 24.80 -10.45
CA ASN A 350 -6.33 26.05 -10.95
C ASN A 350 -5.01 25.78 -11.70
N THR A 351 -4.42 26.82 -12.29
CA THR A 351 -3.08 26.72 -12.87
C THR A 351 -2.05 26.51 -11.76
N GLY A 352 -1.41 25.33 -11.72
CA GLY A 352 -0.36 24.99 -10.76
C GLY A 352 -0.85 24.71 -9.33
N SER A 353 -2.15 24.66 -9.08
CA SER A 353 -2.70 24.33 -7.75
C SER A 353 -4.10 23.72 -7.82
N THR A 354 -4.49 22.99 -6.78
CA THR A 354 -5.83 22.42 -6.61
C THR A 354 -6.37 22.78 -5.23
N VAL A 355 -7.59 23.33 -5.17
CA VAL A 355 -8.30 23.54 -3.90
C VAL A 355 -9.14 22.30 -3.62
N ILE A 356 -8.85 21.66 -2.50
CA ILE A 356 -9.49 20.45 -2.00
C ILE A 356 -10.40 20.84 -0.83
N THR A 357 -11.71 20.70 -0.97
CA THR A 357 -12.68 21.03 0.08
C THR A 357 -13.30 19.76 0.64
N GLY A 358 -13.05 19.47 1.92
CA GLY A 358 -13.66 18.35 2.62
C GLY A 358 -14.42 18.79 3.88
N ARG A 359 -14.85 17.83 4.71
CA ARG A 359 -15.61 18.11 5.95
C ARG A 359 -14.92 19.11 6.90
N LYS A 360 -13.59 19.12 6.92
CA LYS A 360 -12.80 19.96 7.84
C LYS A 360 -12.34 21.30 7.23
N GLY A 361 -12.79 21.62 6.01
CA GLY A 361 -12.48 22.86 5.32
C GLY A 361 -11.68 22.68 4.04
N ALA A 362 -11.25 23.81 3.47
CA ALA A 362 -10.52 23.84 2.21
C ALA A 362 -8.99 23.82 2.45
N THR A 363 -8.29 23.05 1.63
CA THR A 363 -6.83 23.01 1.52
C THR A 363 -6.44 23.35 0.09
N THR A 364 -5.52 24.27 -0.11
CA THR A 364 -4.92 24.52 -1.43
C THR A 364 -3.62 23.73 -1.53
N LEU A 365 -3.51 22.83 -2.51
CA LEU A 365 -2.32 22.06 -2.83
C LEU A 365 -1.64 22.66 -4.06
N ASN A 366 -0.39 23.09 -3.94
CA ASN A 366 0.41 23.58 -5.06
C ASN A 366 1.21 22.43 -5.67
N MET A 367 1.24 22.37 -7.00
CA MET A 367 1.86 21.28 -7.76
C MET A 367 2.77 21.82 -8.85
N SER A 368 3.81 21.09 -9.20
CA SER A 368 4.69 21.41 -10.33
C SER A 368 5.22 20.14 -10.99
N SER A 369 5.46 20.20 -12.30
CA SER A 369 6.13 19.13 -13.04
C SER A 369 7.62 19.16 -12.70
N ILE A 370 8.09 18.13 -11.98
CA ILE A 370 9.48 18.02 -11.53
C ILE A 370 9.95 16.58 -11.73
N GLY A 371 11.01 16.41 -12.53
CA GLY A 371 11.52 15.09 -12.91
C GLY A 371 10.56 14.31 -13.84
N GLY A 372 9.66 15.00 -14.55
CA GLY A 372 8.67 14.40 -15.45
C GLY A 372 7.45 13.79 -14.74
N MET A 373 7.15 14.29 -13.54
CA MET A 373 6.03 13.89 -12.71
C MET A 373 5.46 15.11 -11.98
N LEU A 374 4.14 15.17 -11.82
CA LEU A 374 3.49 16.17 -10.97
C LEU A 374 3.84 15.90 -9.51
N ARG A 375 4.46 16.87 -8.85
CA ARG A 375 4.87 16.80 -7.44
C ARG A 375 4.30 17.96 -6.63
N PRO A 376 3.95 17.73 -5.37
CA PRO A 376 3.50 18.76 -4.45
C PRO A 376 4.66 19.69 -4.08
N THR A 377 4.44 21.00 -4.14
CA THR A 377 5.44 22.01 -3.75
C THR A 377 5.03 22.77 -2.48
N GLY A 378 3.77 22.68 -2.09
CA GLY A 378 3.32 23.13 -0.78
C GLY A 378 1.81 23.06 -0.60
N THR A 379 1.36 23.23 0.64
CA THR A 379 -0.07 23.28 0.99
C THR A 379 -0.40 24.52 1.79
N THR A 380 -1.65 24.96 1.71
CA THR A 380 -2.21 26.05 2.52
C THR A 380 -3.55 25.59 3.06
N SER A 381 -3.72 25.58 4.38
CA SER A 381 -4.94 25.13 5.04
C SER A 381 -5.20 25.92 6.32
N ALA A 382 -6.34 25.66 6.97
CA ALA A 382 -6.63 26.21 8.29
C ALA A 382 -5.66 25.72 9.39
N ALA A 383 -5.07 24.53 9.23
CA ALA A 383 -4.09 23.98 10.17
C ALA A 383 -2.68 24.57 9.99
N GLY A 384 -2.45 25.34 8.92
CA GLY A 384 -1.17 25.94 8.59
C GLY A 384 -0.71 25.62 7.17
N ASN A 385 0.53 26.02 6.87
CA ASN A 385 1.13 25.91 5.55
C ASN A 385 2.29 24.92 5.58
N SER A 386 2.36 24.03 4.60
CA SER A 386 3.52 23.16 4.37
C SER A 386 4.20 23.48 3.05
N SER A 387 5.46 23.09 2.89
CA SER A 387 6.21 23.28 1.64
C SER A 387 7.22 22.18 1.40
N SER A 388 7.36 21.77 0.14
CA SER A 388 8.31 20.75 -0.29
C SER A 388 9.18 21.28 -1.44
N ALA A 389 10.50 21.16 -1.29
CA ALA A 389 11.49 21.58 -2.27
C ALA A 389 12.17 20.36 -2.87
N TRP A 390 12.29 20.33 -4.19
CA TRP A 390 12.79 19.19 -4.97
C TRP A 390 13.97 19.63 -5.84
N ASP A 391 14.87 18.71 -6.16
CA ASP A 391 15.88 18.92 -7.20
C ASP A 391 15.29 18.70 -8.62
N ALA A 392 16.08 19.02 -9.65
CA ALA A 392 15.65 18.87 -11.05
C ALA A 392 15.37 17.40 -11.46
N SER A 393 15.94 16.47 -10.71
CA SER A 393 15.76 15.03 -10.88
C SER A 393 14.48 14.50 -10.20
N GLY A 394 13.86 15.30 -9.33
CA GLY A 394 12.68 14.93 -8.56
C GLY A 394 13.00 14.24 -7.23
N ASN A 395 14.22 14.36 -6.70
CA ASN A 395 14.55 14.00 -5.32
C ASN A 395 14.19 15.18 -4.38
N LEU A 396 13.76 14.88 -3.16
CA LEU A 396 13.26 15.85 -2.17
C LEU A 396 14.43 16.42 -1.39
N LEU A 397 14.65 17.71 -1.44
CA LEU A 397 15.73 18.38 -0.72
C LEU A 397 15.28 18.79 0.68
N LYS A 398 14.04 19.28 0.79
CA LYS A 398 13.48 19.78 2.04
C LYS A 398 11.97 19.65 2.05
N ASP A 399 11.44 19.26 3.19
CA ASP A 399 10.03 19.35 3.52
C ASP A 399 9.87 20.19 4.78
N THR A 400 8.79 20.95 4.86
CA THR A 400 8.42 21.76 6.03
C THR A 400 6.95 21.54 6.31
N ASP A 401 6.63 21.03 7.49
CA ASP A 401 5.26 20.76 7.91
C ASP A 401 4.53 22.04 8.38
N ALA A 402 3.23 21.91 8.62
CA ALA A 402 2.39 23.02 9.06
C ALA A 402 2.75 23.59 10.45
N SER A 403 3.43 22.80 11.29
CA SER A 403 3.91 23.21 12.62
C SER A 403 5.27 23.94 12.57
N GLY A 404 5.91 23.98 11.38
CA GLY A 404 7.24 24.54 11.17
C GLY A 404 8.38 23.54 11.38
N GLY A 405 8.08 22.26 11.64
CA GLY A 405 9.04 21.18 11.62
C GLY A 405 9.60 20.98 10.21
N THR A 406 10.85 20.55 10.08
CA THR A 406 11.54 20.42 8.79
C THR A 406 12.23 19.08 8.64
N SER A 407 12.15 18.49 7.46
CA SER A 407 12.94 17.32 7.07
C SER A 407 13.81 17.66 5.86
N GLU A 408 15.14 17.58 5.99
CA GLU A 408 16.09 17.89 4.92
C GLU A 408 16.87 16.63 4.52
N TYR A 409 17.08 16.42 3.23
CA TYR A 409 17.73 15.22 2.69
C TYR A 409 18.89 15.58 1.78
N SER A 410 19.91 14.73 1.78
CA SER A 410 20.98 14.77 0.79
C SER A 410 21.20 13.40 0.17
N TYR A 411 21.63 13.42 -1.09
CA TYR A 411 21.80 12.24 -1.92
C TYR A 411 23.23 12.14 -2.43
N ASP A 412 23.67 10.93 -2.78
CA ASP A 412 24.91 10.72 -3.52
C ASP A 412 24.72 10.97 -5.03
N ASP A 413 25.80 10.88 -5.81
CA ASP A 413 25.79 11.07 -7.28
C ASP A 413 24.92 10.03 -8.04
N LYS A 414 24.42 9.01 -7.36
CA LYS A 414 23.49 8.01 -7.90
C LYS A 414 22.05 8.26 -7.47
N GLY A 415 21.79 9.34 -6.73
CA GLY A 415 20.47 9.69 -6.20
C GLY A 415 20.06 8.87 -4.96
N ARG A 416 20.97 8.12 -4.34
CA ARG A 416 20.66 7.35 -3.13
C ARG A 416 20.74 8.25 -1.89
N PRO A 417 19.83 8.12 -0.92
CA PRO A 417 19.83 8.97 0.27
C PRO A 417 21.02 8.69 1.19
N VAL A 418 21.82 9.70 1.50
CA VAL A 418 22.98 9.57 2.40
C VAL A 418 22.80 10.28 3.74
N ARG A 419 21.85 11.23 3.83
CA ARG A 419 21.58 11.95 5.07
C ARG A 419 20.14 12.43 5.13
N ALA A 420 19.57 12.39 6.33
CA ALA A 420 18.30 13.01 6.68
C ALA A 420 18.46 13.82 7.97
N ILE A 421 17.93 15.03 7.99
CA ILE A 421 17.87 15.91 9.17
C ILE A 421 16.41 16.21 9.43
N VAL A 422 15.88 15.74 10.55
CA VAL A 422 14.51 16.01 10.99
C VAL A 422 14.57 16.97 12.17
N LYS A 423 13.82 18.07 12.11
CA LYS A 423 13.66 19.04 13.19
C LYS A 423 12.19 19.16 13.51
N ASP A 424 11.83 18.95 14.76
CA ASP A 424 10.46 19.11 15.25
C ASP A 424 10.48 19.74 16.65
N VAL A 425 9.32 19.76 17.32
CA VAL A 425 9.18 20.29 18.68
C VAL A 425 9.96 19.49 19.74
N THR A 426 10.35 18.25 19.43
CA THR A 426 11.12 17.37 20.32
C THR A 426 12.62 17.57 20.17
N GLY A 427 13.07 18.13 19.03
CA GLY A 427 14.46 18.50 18.80
C GLY A 427 14.92 18.21 17.39
N THR A 428 16.23 18.03 17.22
CA THR A 428 16.85 17.68 15.93
C THR A 428 17.34 16.23 15.96
N SER A 429 16.94 15.45 14.97
CA SER A 429 17.39 14.08 14.73
C SER A 429 18.08 13.99 13.36
N ILE A 430 19.29 13.46 13.33
CA ILE A 430 20.10 13.35 12.13
C ILE A 430 20.43 11.87 11.92
N THR A 431 20.11 11.37 10.74
CA THR A 431 20.51 10.04 10.30
C THR A 431 21.46 10.16 9.12
N THR A 432 22.64 9.55 9.23
CA THR A 432 23.65 9.51 8.16
C THR A 432 23.92 8.07 7.76
N ILE A 433 24.00 7.82 6.46
CA ILE A 433 24.12 6.48 5.87
C ILE A 433 25.39 6.42 5.02
N ARG A 434 26.16 5.34 5.19
CA ARG A 434 27.25 4.98 4.29
C ARG A 434 26.90 3.70 3.58
N TYR A 435 26.94 3.69 2.25
CA TYR A 435 26.68 2.49 1.46
C TYR A 435 27.87 1.52 1.45
N ALA A 436 27.58 0.23 1.31
CA ALA A 436 28.58 -0.84 1.22
C ALA A 436 29.20 -0.91 -0.20
N ASP A 437 28.46 -0.46 -1.21
CA ASP A 437 28.90 -0.42 -2.60
C ASP A 437 28.28 0.78 -3.34
N GLY A 438 28.59 0.91 -4.64
CA GLY A 438 28.13 2.02 -5.49
C GLY A 438 26.84 1.75 -6.29
N THR A 439 26.20 0.58 -6.13
CA THR A 439 25.11 0.12 -7.02
C THR A 439 23.84 -0.31 -6.28
N THR A 440 23.90 -0.61 -4.98
CA THR A 440 22.78 -1.16 -4.19
C THR A 440 22.30 -0.18 -3.11
N LEU A 441 21.23 -0.53 -2.39
CA LEU A 441 20.75 0.21 -1.20
C LEU A 441 21.28 -0.36 0.12
N ARG A 442 22.37 -1.14 0.09
CA ARG A 442 22.93 -1.82 1.26
C ARG A 442 23.90 -0.91 2.00
N PRO A 443 23.63 -0.47 3.25
CA PRO A 443 24.57 0.35 4.00
C PRO A 443 25.65 -0.49 4.65
N SER A 444 26.88 0.03 4.70
CA SER A 444 27.92 -0.48 5.59
C SER A 444 27.75 0.04 7.02
N MET A 445 27.25 1.27 7.19
CA MET A 445 26.99 1.88 8.50
C MET A 445 25.84 2.88 8.44
N ILE A 446 25.13 3.02 9.56
CA ILE A 446 24.11 4.03 9.81
C ILE A 446 24.36 4.66 11.18
N ALA A 447 24.55 5.97 11.20
CA ALA A 447 24.55 6.75 12.42
C ALA A 447 23.17 7.38 12.60
N SER A 448 22.54 7.13 13.75
CA SER A 448 21.25 7.71 14.16
C SER A 448 21.38 8.26 15.59
N PRO A 449 20.42 9.06 16.08
CA PRO A 449 20.40 9.49 17.47
C PRO A 449 20.61 8.30 18.43
N LYS A 450 21.64 8.39 19.28
CA LYS A 450 22.04 7.42 20.30
C LYS A 450 22.39 6.02 19.80
N LEU A 451 22.54 5.82 18.49
CA LEU A 451 22.71 4.49 17.91
C LEU A 451 23.59 4.51 16.66
N MET A 452 24.63 3.69 16.69
CA MET A 452 25.40 3.30 15.51
C MET A 452 25.01 1.88 15.10
N GLN A 453 24.68 1.70 13.84
CA GLN A 453 24.47 0.38 13.26
C GLN A 453 25.52 0.07 12.19
N SER A 454 26.12 -1.11 12.24
CA SER A 454 27.07 -1.59 11.23
C SER A 454 26.58 -2.88 10.61
N PHE A 455 26.85 -3.05 9.32
CA PHE A 455 26.35 -4.18 8.53
C PHE A 455 27.49 -4.84 7.77
N VAL A 456 27.44 -6.18 7.71
CA VAL A 456 28.34 -7.00 6.90
C VAL A 456 27.48 -7.89 6.01
N TYR A 457 27.95 -8.09 4.78
CA TYR A 457 27.23 -8.86 3.77
C TYR A 457 28.10 -10.00 3.23
N ASP A 458 27.47 -11.08 2.80
CA ASP A 458 28.12 -12.09 1.96
C ASP A 458 28.15 -11.68 0.46
N ALA A 459 28.73 -12.54 -0.38
CA ALA A 459 28.82 -12.30 -1.82
C ALA A 459 27.47 -12.26 -2.55
N ASN A 460 26.43 -12.89 -1.98
CA ASN A 460 25.05 -12.84 -2.49
C ASN A 460 24.31 -11.58 -1.98
N GLY A 461 24.95 -10.80 -1.11
CA GLY A 461 24.38 -9.60 -0.54
C GLY A 461 23.47 -9.84 0.66
N ASN A 462 23.51 -11.01 1.26
CA ASN A 462 22.75 -11.31 2.47
C ASN A 462 23.46 -10.68 3.67
N THR A 463 22.69 -10.14 4.61
CA THR A 463 23.22 -9.49 5.82
C THR A 463 23.72 -10.54 6.80
N THR A 464 25.02 -10.81 6.84
CA THR A 464 25.63 -11.80 7.73
C THR A 464 25.96 -11.26 9.11
N GLY A 465 26.00 -9.94 9.26
CA GLY A 465 26.28 -9.27 10.52
C GLY A 465 25.50 -7.96 10.65
N VAL A 466 24.86 -7.75 11.79
CA VAL A 466 24.35 -6.44 12.23
C VAL A 466 24.87 -6.17 13.62
N SER A 467 25.47 -5.02 13.87
CA SER A 467 25.76 -4.55 15.24
C SER A 467 24.99 -3.28 15.54
N GLU A 468 24.54 -3.15 16.78
CA GLU A 468 23.84 -2.02 17.34
C GLU A 468 24.64 -1.53 18.56
N THR A 469 25.35 -0.42 18.39
CA THR A 469 26.20 0.18 19.42
C THR A 469 25.54 1.47 19.93
N PRO A 470 25.17 1.54 21.22
CA PRO A 470 24.71 2.77 21.82
C PRO A 470 25.77 3.87 21.72
N THR A 471 25.37 5.10 21.39
CA THR A 471 26.29 6.24 21.25
C THR A 471 25.92 7.39 22.18
N THR A 472 26.91 8.22 22.49
CA THR A 472 26.77 9.44 23.28
C THR A 472 26.17 10.60 22.49
N ASP A 473 25.79 10.38 21.22
CA ASP A 473 25.25 11.41 20.34
C ASP A 473 23.71 11.43 20.38
N PRO A 474 23.09 12.28 21.22
CA PRO A 474 21.64 12.31 21.38
C PRO A 474 20.89 12.78 20.12
N THR A 475 21.57 13.34 19.14
CA THR A 475 20.97 13.96 17.95
C THR A 475 21.39 13.30 16.65
N GLY A 476 22.44 12.48 16.64
CA GLY A 476 23.06 11.93 15.43
C GLY A 476 23.92 12.94 14.63
N ALA A 477 24.17 14.13 15.18
CA ALA A 477 24.90 15.21 14.51
C ALA A 477 26.38 14.91 14.27
N THR A 478 27.02 14.14 15.17
CA THR A 478 28.42 13.70 15.03
C THR A 478 28.57 12.57 14.00
N GLY A 479 27.45 11.93 13.61
CA GLY A 479 27.45 10.90 12.59
C GLY A 479 28.35 9.73 12.96
N PHE A 480 29.26 9.37 12.05
CA PHE A 480 30.17 8.24 12.22
C PHE A 480 31.29 8.47 13.23
N GLU A 481 31.48 9.70 13.71
CA GLU A 481 32.47 10.07 14.72
C GLU A 481 31.89 10.07 16.15
N ALA A 482 30.67 9.57 16.33
CA ALA A 482 30.01 9.48 17.64
C ALA A 482 30.78 8.56 18.59
N GLY A 483 31.06 9.03 19.81
CA GLY A 483 31.64 8.20 20.86
C GLY A 483 30.64 7.18 21.40
N GLU A 484 31.11 5.99 21.79
CA GLU A 484 30.28 4.94 22.40
C GLU A 484 29.72 5.39 23.76
N ALA A 485 28.45 5.07 24.04
CA ALA A 485 27.81 5.33 25.34
C ALA A 485 27.85 4.11 26.25
N ASP A 486 27.52 4.32 27.52
CA ASP A 486 27.30 3.24 28.48
C ASP A 486 26.15 2.34 28.02
N GLY A 487 26.49 1.09 27.65
CA GLY A 487 25.55 0.10 27.17
C GLY A 487 26.26 -1.04 26.45
N ALA A 488 25.68 -2.24 26.49
CA ALA A 488 26.26 -3.37 25.77
C ALA A 488 25.92 -3.27 24.28
N THR A 489 26.92 -3.33 23.41
CA THR A 489 26.70 -3.56 21.97
C THR A 489 25.96 -4.88 21.80
N ILE A 490 24.86 -4.83 21.05
CA ILE A 490 24.13 -6.02 20.61
C ILE A 490 24.58 -6.31 19.18
N ALA A 491 24.91 -7.55 18.87
CA ALA A 491 25.24 -7.93 17.50
C ALA A 491 24.53 -9.22 17.11
N TYR A 492 24.14 -9.32 15.85
CA TYR A 492 23.48 -10.48 15.25
C TYR A 492 24.39 -11.04 14.16
N GLY A 493 24.90 -12.25 14.37
CA GLY A 493 25.53 -13.05 13.32
C GLY A 493 24.48 -13.90 12.64
N MET A 494 24.44 -13.90 11.32
CA MET A 494 23.39 -14.56 10.54
C MET A 494 24.02 -15.44 9.46
N THR A 495 23.40 -16.59 9.20
CA THR A 495 23.74 -17.43 8.06
C THR A 495 22.48 -17.75 7.25
N TYR A 496 22.72 -18.04 5.98
CA TYR A 496 21.69 -18.26 4.98
C TYR A 496 21.88 -19.63 4.34
N ASP A 497 20.79 -20.22 3.88
CA ASP A 497 20.84 -21.43 3.08
C ASP A 497 21.27 -21.12 1.63
N ALA A 498 21.38 -22.17 0.81
CA ALA A 498 21.79 -22.05 -0.60
C ALA A 498 20.82 -21.23 -1.46
N MET A 499 19.64 -20.88 -0.95
CA MET A 499 18.59 -20.10 -1.63
C MET A 499 18.49 -18.68 -1.05
N ASN A 500 19.50 -18.24 -0.29
CA ASN A 500 19.57 -16.95 0.37
C ASN A 500 18.43 -16.72 1.39
N ARG A 501 17.91 -17.78 2.00
CA ARG A 501 16.91 -17.67 3.07
C ARG A 501 17.62 -17.76 4.42
N LEU A 502 17.22 -16.90 5.37
CA LEU A 502 17.80 -16.91 6.71
C LEU A 502 17.64 -18.29 7.36
N ALA A 503 18.76 -18.89 7.74
CA ALA A 503 18.83 -20.26 8.27
C ALA A 503 19.25 -20.29 9.74
N PHE A 504 20.03 -19.32 10.18
CA PHE A 504 20.51 -19.24 11.56
C PHE A 504 20.77 -17.79 11.98
N VAL A 505 20.52 -17.52 13.26
CA VAL A 505 20.82 -16.25 13.92
C VAL A 505 21.52 -16.53 15.24
N GLN A 506 22.60 -15.81 15.53
CA GLN A 506 23.26 -15.77 16.83
C GLN A 506 23.28 -14.33 17.31
N GLN A 507 22.67 -14.08 18.47
CA GLN A 507 22.77 -12.81 19.16
C GLN A 507 23.96 -12.82 20.11
N MET A 508 24.74 -11.76 20.05
CA MET A 508 25.82 -11.41 20.96
C MET A 508 25.41 -10.18 21.76
N THR A 509 25.74 -10.12 23.04
CA THR A 509 25.56 -8.93 23.89
C THR A 509 26.82 -8.74 24.71
N GLY A 510 27.48 -7.60 24.56
CA GLY A 510 28.75 -7.31 25.23
C GLY A 510 29.83 -8.37 24.94
N GLY A 511 29.87 -8.88 23.71
CA GLY A 511 30.86 -9.88 23.26
C GLY A 511 30.58 -11.32 23.71
N LYS A 512 29.45 -11.61 24.37
CA LYS A 512 29.03 -12.97 24.77
C LYS A 512 27.80 -13.42 24.00
N VAL A 513 27.69 -14.72 23.73
CA VAL A 513 26.48 -15.30 23.11
C VAL A 513 25.31 -15.13 24.07
N ALA A 514 24.28 -14.41 23.62
CA ALA A 514 23.04 -14.17 24.34
C ALA A 514 21.91 -15.10 23.88
N GLY A 515 21.98 -15.61 22.65
CA GLY A 515 21.06 -16.62 22.14
C GLY A 515 21.38 -17.05 20.72
N GLN A 516 20.84 -18.20 20.33
CA GLN A 516 21.02 -18.80 19.01
C GLN A 516 19.68 -19.37 18.54
N TRP A 517 19.35 -19.18 17.27
CA TRP A 517 18.11 -19.68 16.69
C TRP A 517 18.37 -20.24 15.31
N LYS A 518 17.75 -21.39 15.03
CA LYS A 518 17.75 -22.04 13.72
C LYS A 518 16.38 -21.86 13.09
N VAL A 519 16.35 -21.52 11.81
CA VAL A 519 15.11 -21.47 11.01
C VAL A 519 15.10 -22.64 10.04
N THR A 520 14.03 -23.43 10.04
CA THR A 520 13.80 -24.51 9.07
C THR A 520 12.66 -24.13 8.12
N ARG A 521 12.59 -24.81 6.98
CA ARG A 521 11.58 -24.56 5.93
C ARG A 521 10.72 -25.79 5.70
N ASP A 522 9.46 -25.57 5.36
CA ASP A 522 8.54 -26.65 4.99
C ASP A 522 8.65 -26.95 3.48
N ALA A 523 7.79 -27.86 3.00
CA ALA A 523 7.73 -28.23 1.60
C ALA A 523 7.26 -27.09 0.67
N THR A 524 6.74 -25.98 1.21
CA THR A 524 6.37 -24.77 0.45
C THR A 524 7.49 -23.75 0.38
N GLY A 525 8.61 -24.00 1.08
CA GLY A 525 9.77 -23.11 1.12
C GLY A 525 9.64 -21.95 2.11
N ASN A 526 8.51 -21.87 2.83
CA ASN A 526 8.23 -20.89 3.87
C ASN A 526 8.81 -21.32 5.22
N ALA A 527 8.93 -20.39 6.16
CA ALA A 527 9.33 -20.70 7.52
C ALA A 527 8.42 -21.79 8.12
N PHE A 528 9.02 -22.95 8.42
CA PHE A 528 8.37 -24.04 9.15
C PHE A 528 8.58 -23.81 10.63
N ALA A 529 9.83 -23.81 11.09
CA ALA A 529 10.16 -23.64 12.50
C ALA A 529 11.20 -22.56 12.73
N ILE A 530 11.05 -21.87 13.86
CA ILE A 530 12.12 -21.09 14.49
C ILE A 530 12.44 -21.76 15.82
N VAL A 531 13.62 -22.36 15.93
CA VAL A 531 14.07 -23.16 17.08
C VAL A 531 15.14 -22.40 17.83
N ALA A 532 14.90 -22.05 19.08
CA ALA A 532 15.91 -21.55 20.00
C ALA A 532 16.84 -22.69 20.43
N LEU A 533 18.15 -22.49 20.25
CA LEU A 533 19.19 -23.42 20.64
C LEU A 533 19.70 -23.03 22.04
N GLY A 534 19.45 -23.90 23.01
CA GLY A 534 19.84 -23.75 24.41
C GLY A 534 19.77 -25.10 25.15
N GLU A 535 19.84 -25.09 26.48
CA GLU A 535 19.74 -26.32 27.29
C GLU A 535 18.38 -27.03 27.10
N VAL A 536 17.31 -26.25 26.90
CA VAL A 536 15.99 -26.74 26.50
C VAL A 536 15.65 -26.12 25.16
N GLN A 537 15.43 -26.96 24.14
CA GLN A 537 14.99 -26.48 22.83
C GLN A 537 13.54 -26.01 22.91
N GLN A 538 13.31 -24.79 22.44
CA GLN A 538 11.99 -24.21 22.30
C GLN A 538 11.77 -23.86 20.83
N ALA A 539 10.60 -24.14 20.29
CA ALA A 539 10.31 -23.91 18.88
C ALA A 539 8.93 -23.30 18.68
N THR A 540 8.83 -22.43 17.68
CA THR A 540 7.54 -22.08 17.05
C THR A 540 7.50 -22.73 15.70
N GLU A 541 6.49 -23.56 15.43
CA GLU A 541 6.40 -24.40 14.23
C GLU A 541 5.02 -24.24 13.55
N MET A 542 5.04 -24.07 12.23
CA MET A 542 3.89 -23.97 11.31
C MET A 542 3.66 -25.36 10.71
N ILE A 543 2.69 -26.11 11.24
CA ILE A 543 2.57 -27.55 10.98
C ILE A 543 1.83 -27.85 9.69
N THR A 544 0.76 -27.14 9.42
CA THR A 544 0.03 -27.29 8.16
C THR A 544 -0.33 -25.94 7.58
N ARG A 545 -0.37 -25.92 6.26
CA ARG A 545 -0.82 -24.79 5.45
C ARG A 545 -1.90 -25.25 4.49
N ASP A 546 -2.75 -24.33 4.03
CA ASP A 546 -3.63 -24.60 2.90
C ASP A 546 -2.89 -24.49 1.56
N ALA A 547 -3.58 -24.76 0.45
CA ALA A 547 -2.98 -24.69 -0.89
C ALA A 547 -2.61 -23.26 -1.34
N ALA A 548 -3.00 -22.22 -0.58
CA ALA A 548 -2.50 -20.84 -0.76
C ALA A 548 -1.38 -20.52 0.24
N HIS A 549 -0.81 -21.54 0.88
CA HIS A 549 0.29 -21.47 1.85
C HIS A 549 -0.04 -20.70 3.14
N ARG A 550 -1.31 -20.53 3.48
CA ARG A 550 -1.71 -19.87 4.73
C ARG A 550 -1.71 -20.88 5.88
N ALA A 551 -1.19 -20.49 7.03
CA ALA A 551 -1.09 -21.35 8.20
C ALA A 551 -2.47 -21.83 8.69
N LEU A 552 -2.62 -23.13 8.93
CA LEU A 552 -3.85 -23.75 9.43
C LEU A 552 -3.71 -24.28 10.86
N LEU A 553 -2.52 -24.79 11.19
CA LEU A 553 -2.17 -25.34 12.49
C LEU A 553 -0.71 -25.05 12.77
N GLY A 554 -0.40 -24.70 14.00
CA GLY A 554 0.98 -24.61 14.47
C GLY A 554 1.05 -24.68 15.99
N TYR A 555 2.27 -24.70 16.50
CA TYR A 555 2.53 -24.64 17.93
C TYR A 555 3.70 -23.74 18.23
N ASN A 556 3.77 -23.34 19.49
CA ASN A 556 4.81 -22.50 20.03
C ASN A 556 5.04 -22.90 21.49
N PRO A 557 6.00 -22.28 22.20
CA PRO A 557 6.33 -22.69 23.57
C PRO A 557 5.19 -22.51 24.59
N THR A 558 4.15 -21.74 24.28
CA THR A 558 3.06 -21.41 25.20
C THR A 558 1.71 -22.03 24.81
N GLY A 559 1.58 -22.58 23.60
CA GLY A 559 0.37 -23.25 23.17
C GLY A 559 0.33 -23.61 21.69
N ASP A 560 -0.78 -24.24 21.29
CA ASP A 560 -1.07 -24.59 19.89
C ASP A 560 -2.10 -23.61 19.32
N PHE A 561 -1.99 -23.23 18.06
CA PHE A 561 -2.99 -22.44 17.37
C PHE A 561 -3.55 -23.16 16.15
N SER A 562 -4.83 -22.92 15.87
CA SER A 562 -5.48 -23.36 14.65
C SER A 562 -6.31 -22.24 14.03
N LEU A 563 -6.21 -22.12 12.71
CA LEU A 563 -6.85 -21.11 11.90
C LEU A 563 -7.73 -21.78 10.85
N ARG A 564 -8.86 -21.16 10.56
CA ARG A 564 -9.69 -21.48 9.41
C ARG A 564 -9.98 -20.21 8.64
N TYR A 565 -9.97 -20.33 7.33
CA TYR A 565 -10.26 -19.25 6.41
C TYR A 565 -11.60 -19.48 5.72
N ASP A 566 -12.35 -18.40 5.52
CA ASP A 566 -13.53 -18.41 4.67
C ASP A 566 -13.16 -18.47 3.18
N ARG A 567 -14.18 -18.46 2.32
CA ARG A 567 -13.98 -18.51 0.86
C ARG A 567 -13.27 -17.28 0.30
N ARG A 568 -13.33 -16.11 0.95
CA ARG A 568 -12.56 -14.91 0.58
C ARG A 568 -11.16 -14.90 1.17
N GLY A 569 -10.84 -15.90 1.99
CA GLY A 569 -9.52 -16.07 2.57
C GLY A 569 -9.28 -15.29 3.87
N ARG A 570 -10.34 -14.82 4.52
CA ARG A 570 -10.31 -14.14 5.82
C ARG A 570 -10.45 -15.17 6.93
N ILE A 571 -9.87 -14.91 8.09
CA ILE A 571 -9.95 -15.83 9.24
C ILE A 571 -11.38 -15.83 9.80
N ASP A 572 -12.10 -16.94 9.70
CA ASP A 572 -13.47 -17.06 10.24
C ASP A 572 -13.53 -17.80 11.58
N LEU A 573 -12.49 -18.57 11.89
CA LEU A 573 -12.31 -19.25 13.16
C LEU A 573 -10.83 -19.22 13.55
N PHE A 574 -10.59 -18.79 14.77
CA PHE A 574 -9.29 -18.85 15.42
C PHE A 574 -9.42 -19.64 16.72
N LYS A 575 -8.53 -20.61 16.94
CA LYS A 575 -8.41 -21.38 18.17
C LYS A 575 -7.00 -21.31 18.73
N PHE A 576 -6.90 -21.30 20.05
CA PHE A 576 -5.62 -21.39 20.75
C PHE A 576 -5.75 -22.26 21.99
N ASN A 577 -4.90 -23.29 22.07
CA ASN A 577 -4.76 -24.16 23.22
C ASN A 577 -3.54 -23.72 24.03
N GLU A 578 -3.77 -22.85 25.01
CA GLU A 578 -2.73 -22.37 25.91
C GLU A 578 -2.37 -23.44 26.94
N TYR A 579 -1.08 -23.76 27.02
CA TYR A 579 -0.54 -24.72 27.97
C TYR A 579 -0.55 -24.17 29.40
N ALA A 580 -0.63 -25.06 30.39
CA ALA A 580 -0.53 -24.66 31.79
C ALA A 580 0.85 -24.05 32.08
N SER A 581 0.87 -22.85 32.66
CA SER A 581 2.10 -22.12 33.02
C SER A 581 1.90 -21.32 34.32
N PRO A 582 2.98 -20.91 35.00
CA PRO A 582 2.85 -20.00 36.14
C PRO A 582 2.11 -18.69 35.78
N ALA A 583 2.27 -18.20 34.55
CA ALA A 583 1.64 -16.98 34.07
C ALA A 583 0.11 -17.06 33.99
N ASN A 584 -0.45 -18.27 33.84
CA ASN A 584 -1.90 -18.52 33.84
C ASN A 584 -2.39 -19.29 35.06
N GLY A 585 -1.61 -19.29 36.15
CA GLY A 585 -1.99 -19.96 37.40
C GLY A 585 -2.01 -21.49 37.32
N GLY A 586 -1.28 -22.07 36.35
CA GLY A 586 -1.16 -23.52 36.17
C GLY A 586 -2.39 -24.15 35.50
N VAL A 587 -3.14 -23.39 34.70
CA VAL A 587 -4.39 -23.84 34.08
C VAL A 587 -4.24 -23.91 32.57
N ARG A 588 -4.61 -25.05 31.98
CA ARG A 588 -4.73 -25.20 30.52
C ARG A 588 -6.05 -24.59 30.04
N ARG A 589 -6.00 -23.80 28.96
CA ARG A 589 -7.17 -23.08 28.42
C ARG A 589 -7.28 -23.24 26.91
N VAL A 590 -8.49 -23.37 26.40
CA VAL A 590 -8.75 -23.36 24.96
C VAL A 590 -9.63 -22.17 24.62
N PHE A 591 -9.05 -21.21 23.89
CA PHE A 591 -9.75 -20.04 23.37
C PHE A 591 -10.26 -20.33 21.98
N LYS A 592 -11.47 -19.85 21.68
CA LYS A 592 -12.09 -19.96 20.36
C LYS A 592 -12.73 -18.64 20.03
N VAL A 593 -12.37 -18.04 18.91
CA VAL A 593 -13.01 -16.83 18.39
C VAL A 593 -13.56 -17.13 17.00
N ARG A 594 -14.85 -16.88 16.82
CA ARG A 594 -15.52 -16.95 15.51
C ARG A 594 -15.80 -15.54 15.03
N PHE A 595 -15.44 -15.29 13.78
CA PHE A 595 -15.71 -14.04 13.07
C PHE A 595 -16.84 -14.27 12.07
N GLY A 596 -17.88 -13.47 12.18
CA GLY A 596 -18.92 -13.35 11.15
C GLY A 596 -18.69 -12.09 10.35
N TYR A 597 -18.68 -12.25 9.03
CA TYR A 597 -18.49 -11.16 8.09
C TYR A 597 -19.80 -10.84 7.37
N SER A 598 -20.10 -9.56 7.18
CA SER A 598 -21.10 -9.11 6.21
C SER A 598 -20.60 -9.36 4.78
N PRO A 599 -21.50 -9.27 3.77
CA PRO A 599 -21.12 -9.39 2.37
C PRO A 599 -19.93 -8.49 1.97
N ASP A 600 -19.94 -7.24 2.42
CA ASP A 600 -18.88 -6.21 2.20
C ASP A 600 -17.59 -6.48 2.97
N GLY A 601 -17.57 -7.55 3.76
CA GLY A 601 -16.42 -7.99 4.52
C GLY A 601 -16.11 -7.25 5.80
N GLN A 602 -17.03 -6.40 6.28
CA GLN A 602 -16.95 -5.92 7.65
C GLN A 602 -17.25 -7.05 8.64
N ILE A 603 -16.62 -6.99 9.81
CA ILE A 603 -16.89 -7.94 10.89
C ILE A 603 -18.20 -7.52 11.58
N VAL A 604 -19.27 -8.28 11.35
CA VAL A 604 -20.60 -8.05 11.96
C VAL A 604 -20.82 -8.82 13.24
N SER A 605 -20.05 -9.88 13.47
CA SER A 605 -20.09 -10.60 14.73
C SER A 605 -18.72 -11.13 15.14
N ARG A 606 -18.46 -11.07 16.45
CA ARG A 606 -17.32 -11.70 17.11
C ARG A 606 -17.86 -12.42 18.32
N SER A 607 -17.69 -13.74 18.36
CA SER A 607 -18.06 -14.55 19.52
C SER A 607 -16.83 -15.30 20.01
N GLY A 608 -16.52 -15.11 21.29
CA GLY A 608 -15.36 -15.70 21.95
C GLY A 608 -15.80 -16.64 23.07
N THR A 609 -15.14 -17.79 23.19
CA THR A 609 -15.30 -18.70 24.32
C THR A 609 -13.96 -19.16 24.86
N VAL A 610 -13.96 -19.53 26.15
CA VAL A 610 -12.83 -20.18 26.83
C VAL A 610 -13.28 -21.46 27.52
N ALA A 611 -12.59 -22.57 27.26
CA ALA A 611 -12.75 -23.81 28.01
C ALA A 611 -11.60 -24.01 29.00
N ARG A 612 -11.89 -24.46 30.22
CA ARG A 612 -10.86 -24.92 31.17
C ARG A 612 -10.61 -26.41 30.93
N ASN A 613 -9.36 -26.80 30.67
CA ASN A 613 -8.96 -28.18 30.38
C ASN A 613 -9.58 -28.81 29.11
N GLY A 614 -10.00 -27.99 28.13
CA GLY A 614 -10.51 -28.47 26.84
C GLY A 614 -9.43 -29.02 25.89
N SER A 615 -9.85 -29.72 24.84
CA SER A 615 -8.97 -30.22 23.76
C SER A 615 -9.00 -29.30 22.53
N ILE A 616 -7.89 -29.19 21.79
CA ILE A 616 -7.87 -28.47 20.49
C ILE A 616 -8.71 -29.15 19.42
N LEU A 617 -8.89 -30.47 19.55
CA LEU A 617 -9.74 -31.29 18.69
C LEU A 617 -11.23 -31.15 19.04
N ASP A 618 -11.55 -30.52 20.16
CA ASP A 618 -12.94 -30.34 20.58
C ASP A 618 -13.62 -29.26 19.75
N LEU A 619 -14.67 -29.65 19.03
CA LEU A 619 -15.36 -28.79 18.07
C LEU A 619 -16.51 -27.99 18.71
N ASN A 620 -17.01 -28.41 19.88
CA ASN A 620 -17.98 -27.76 20.78
C ASN A 620 -18.30 -28.77 21.90
N ASP A 621 -18.09 -28.49 23.18
CA ASP A 621 -18.48 -29.42 24.28
C ASP A 621 -19.65 -28.90 25.14
N GLY A 622 -20.13 -27.67 24.90
CA GLY A 622 -21.19 -27.07 25.72
C GLY A 622 -20.76 -26.68 27.14
N THR A 623 -19.45 -26.67 27.44
CA THR A 623 -18.88 -26.20 28.72
C THR A 623 -18.03 -24.92 28.59
N ASP A 624 -17.74 -24.54 27.35
CA ASP A 624 -17.18 -23.25 26.95
C ASP A 624 -17.85 -22.04 27.64
N ILE A 625 -17.06 -21.23 28.36
CA ILE A 625 -17.52 -19.99 28.99
C ILE A 625 -17.40 -18.84 27.98
N PRO A 626 -18.46 -18.06 27.71
CA PRO A 626 -18.36 -16.90 26.83
C PRO A 626 -17.48 -15.81 27.45
N ILE A 627 -16.72 -15.10 26.61
CA ILE A 627 -15.92 -13.93 26.99
C ILE A 627 -16.45 -12.66 26.31
N SER A 628 -16.23 -11.52 26.95
CA SER A 628 -16.65 -10.20 26.47
C SER A 628 -15.89 -9.75 25.22
N SER A 629 -16.44 -8.77 24.49
CA SER A 629 -15.78 -8.18 23.32
C SER A 629 -14.44 -7.52 23.67
N ASP A 630 -14.30 -6.93 24.86
CA ASP A 630 -13.04 -6.35 25.34
C ASP A 630 -11.97 -7.42 25.55
N GLU A 631 -12.36 -8.56 26.15
CA GLU A 631 -11.46 -9.70 26.31
C GLU A 631 -11.05 -10.29 24.96
N ILE A 632 -11.97 -10.36 23.99
CA ILE A 632 -11.67 -10.77 22.61
C ILE A 632 -10.66 -9.81 21.98
N ASN A 633 -10.86 -8.49 22.10
CA ASN A 633 -9.97 -7.49 21.51
C ASN A 633 -8.57 -7.55 22.13
N GLN A 634 -8.47 -7.60 23.45
CA GLN A 634 -7.18 -7.72 24.14
C GLN A 634 -6.43 -8.99 23.70
N TRP A 635 -7.16 -10.08 23.49
CA TRP A 635 -6.60 -11.35 23.06
C TRP A 635 -6.12 -11.32 21.60
N ILE A 636 -6.92 -10.73 20.72
CA ILE A 636 -6.57 -10.49 19.32
C ILE A 636 -5.36 -9.57 19.19
N ASP A 637 -5.32 -8.48 19.97
CA ASP A 637 -4.18 -7.57 20.03
C ASP A 637 -2.92 -8.32 20.42
N ASN A 638 -2.97 -9.09 21.52
CA ASN A 638 -1.84 -9.92 21.95
C ASN A 638 -1.37 -10.83 20.81
N TYR A 639 -2.31 -11.51 20.15
CA TYR A 639 -1.99 -12.36 19.01
C TYR A 639 -1.32 -11.60 17.85
N ASN A 640 -1.83 -10.41 17.49
CA ASN A 640 -1.24 -9.57 16.43
C ASN A 640 0.13 -9.00 16.79
N TYR A 641 0.42 -8.78 18.07
CA TYR A 641 1.74 -8.39 18.55
C TYR A 641 2.72 -9.57 18.65
N GLY A 642 2.21 -10.79 18.47
CA GLY A 642 2.96 -12.02 18.69
C GLY A 642 3.16 -12.37 20.15
N ASP A 643 2.44 -11.70 21.04
CA ASP A 643 2.37 -12.06 22.43
C ASP A 643 1.57 -13.33 22.60
N SER A 644 2.03 -14.20 23.47
CA SER A 644 1.23 -15.35 23.86
C SER A 644 0.02 -14.84 24.60
N PRO A 645 -1.19 -15.07 24.08
CA PRO A 645 -2.32 -14.43 24.67
C PRO A 645 -2.64 -15.11 26.00
N VAL A 646 -2.24 -14.47 27.09
CA VAL A 646 -2.60 -14.90 28.44
C VAL A 646 -4.08 -14.58 28.58
N GLY A 647 -4.92 -15.61 28.53
CA GLY A 647 -6.34 -15.41 28.73
C GLY A 647 -6.65 -14.68 30.04
N PRO A 648 -7.80 -13.99 30.10
CA PRO A 648 -8.27 -13.42 31.34
C PRO A 648 -8.49 -14.55 32.38
N PRO A 649 -8.07 -14.39 33.64
CA PRO A 649 -8.82 -14.97 34.76
C PRO A 649 -10.29 -14.59 34.59
N ALA A 650 -11.24 -15.39 35.08
CA ALA A 650 -12.68 -15.13 34.88
C ALA A 650 -13.18 -13.72 35.28
N ASN A 651 -12.32 -12.88 35.89
CA ASN A 651 -12.57 -11.51 36.34
C ASN A 651 -11.42 -10.51 36.06
N LEU A 652 -10.47 -10.74 35.15
CA LEU A 652 -9.33 -9.82 34.91
C LEU A 652 -8.97 -9.72 33.43
N GLN A 653 -8.90 -8.51 32.86
CA GLN A 653 -8.34 -8.28 31.52
C GLN A 653 -6.85 -8.68 31.50
N GLY A 654 -6.43 -9.43 30.47
CA GLY A 654 -5.04 -9.88 30.31
C GLY A 654 -4.03 -8.73 30.23
N ALA A 655 -2.76 -9.00 30.56
CA ALA A 655 -1.73 -7.97 30.58
C ALA A 655 -1.26 -7.56 29.17
N ARG A 656 -1.06 -6.25 28.96
CA ARG A 656 -0.44 -5.63 27.79
C ARG A 656 0.96 -5.13 28.19
N ARG A 657 2.05 -5.52 27.50
CA ARG A 657 3.32 -4.76 27.61
C ARG A 657 4.24 -4.87 26.38
N LEU A 658 4.18 -3.78 25.59
CA LEU A 658 5.19 -3.10 24.77
C LEU A 658 6.13 -3.94 23.88
N LEU A 659 5.99 -3.77 22.56
CA LEU A 659 7.03 -3.31 21.63
C LEU A 659 6.37 -2.75 20.35
N GLY A 660 6.59 -1.46 20.05
CA GLY A 660 6.07 -0.77 18.87
C GLY A 660 6.63 -1.32 17.56
N ASP A 661 5.75 -1.63 16.62
CA ASP A 661 5.52 -0.82 15.41
C ASP A 661 4.31 -1.41 14.66
N ASN A 662 3.52 -0.51 14.05
CA ASN A 662 2.37 -0.81 13.21
C ASN A 662 2.81 -1.45 11.90
N LEU A 663 2.09 -2.48 11.44
CA LEU A 663 1.75 -2.70 10.03
C LEU A 663 0.93 -3.99 9.92
N LEU A 664 -0.40 -3.91 9.91
CA LEU A 664 -1.27 -4.82 9.16
C LEU A 664 -2.68 -4.19 9.07
N SER A 665 -3.10 -3.81 7.86
CA SER A 665 -4.50 -3.48 7.57
C SER A 665 -5.22 -4.69 6.97
N THR A 666 -6.52 -4.76 7.30
CA THR A 666 -7.62 -5.61 6.76
C THR A 666 -7.73 -7.07 7.19
N SER A 667 -7.09 -7.48 8.27
CA SER A 667 -7.56 -8.60 9.09
C SER A 667 -7.41 -8.22 10.54
N THR A 668 -8.46 -8.36 11.35
CA THR A 668 -8.31 -8.18 12.81
C THR A 668 -7.33 -9.18 13.40
N VAL A 669 -6.97 -10.26 12.70
CA VAL A 669 -6.11 -11.36 13.19
C VAL A 669 -5.00 -11.64 12.15
N CYS A 670 -3.75 -11.55 12.57
CA CYS A 670 -2.58 -11.79 11.72
C CYS A 670 -2.17 -13.27 11.73
N GLY A 671 -2.41 -14.00 10.63
CA GLY A 671 -2.15 -15.46 10.56
C GLY A 671 -0.75 -15.92 10.97
N ASP A 672 0.25 -15.03 10.89
CA ASP A 672 1.66 -15.33 11.16
C ASP A 672 2.23 -14.56 12.37
N CYS A 673 1.43 -13.87 13.18
CA CYS A 673 2.03 -12.96 14.18
C CYS A 673 2.60 -13.66 15.42
N HIS A 674 2.32 -14.94 15.65
CA HIS A 674 2.69 -15.60 16.91
C HIS A 674 4.15 -16.11 16.97
N PHE A 675 5.10 -15.22 17.25
CA PHE A 675 6.53 -15.55 17.47
C PHE A 675 7.08 -15.18 18.87
N SER A 676 6.17 -14.95 19.83
CA SER A 676 6.30 -14.89 21.30
C SER A 676 6.85 -13.61 21.98
N ALA A 677 6.04 -13.07 22.91
CA ALA A 677 6.49 -12.36 24.10
C ALA A 677 5.66 -12.72 25.36
N GLY A 678 6.36 -12.80 26.51
CA GLY A 678 5.89 -13.01 27.90
C GLY A 678 5.91 -14.47 28.38
N LEU A 679 6.56 -14.90 29.48
CA LEU A 679 7.28 -14.30 30.60
C LEU A 679 8.39 -15.30 31.04
N PHE A 680 9.58 -14.81 31.38
CA PHE A 680 10.68 -15.48 32.13
C PHE A 680 11.91 -16.08 31.41
N ASP A 681 12.02 -16.14 30.07
CA ASP A 681 13.28 -16.57 29.43
C ASP A 681 13.68 -15.72 28.21
N GLY A 682 14.97 -15.41 28.09
CA GLY A 682 15.55 -14.63 26.99
C GLY A 682 15.48 -15.33 25.64
N SER A 683 15.34 -16.66 25.63
CA SER A 683 15.16 -17.52 24.45
C SER A 683 13.90 -17.19 23.64
N VAL A 684 12.79 -16.89 24.33
CA VAL A 684 11.45 -16.59 23.79
C VAL A 684 11.44 -15.27 23.01
N ARG A 685 11.99 -14.20 23.60
CA ARG A 685 12.14 -12.90 22.92
C ARG A 685 12.99 -12.99 21.65
N GLY A 686 13.94 -13.91 21.63
CA GLY A 686 14.78 -14.17 20.47
C GLY A 686 14.06 -14.75 19.27
N ILE A 687 13.05 -15.59 19.48
CA ILE A 687 12.23 -16.15 18.38
C ILE A 687 11.48 -15.01 17.67
N LEU A 688 10.90 -14.08 18.43
CA LEU A 688 10.24 -12.90 17.87
C LEU A 688 11.22 -12.02 17.11
N ILE A 689 12.43 -11.81 17.66
CA ILE A 689 13.48 -11.08 16.96
C ILE A 689 13.82 -11.78 15.63
N VAL A 690 14.00 -13.11 15.62
CA VAL A 690 14.29 -13.85 14.39
C VAL A 690 13.14 -13.77 13.40
N TYR A 691 11.89 -13.81 13.84
CA TYR A 691 10.75 -13.59 12.95
C TYR A 691 10.70 -12.16 12.40
N ARG A 692 10.93 -11.15 13.24
CA ARG A 692 11.05 -9.76 12.78
C ARG A 692 12.19 -9.60 11.80
N LEU A 693 13.34 -10.25 12.03
CA LEU A 693 14.46 -10.31 11.09
C LEU A 693 14.03 -11.03 9.81
N LEU A 694 13.29 -12.14 9.89
CA LEU A 694 12.72 -12.79 8.71
C LEU A 694 11.85 -11.85 7.91
N GLN A 695 11.05 -10.98 8.54
CA GLN A 695 10.20 -9.97 7.88
C GLN A 695 10.94 -8.68 7.50
N ASN A 696 12.14 -8.48 8.05
CA ASN A 696 12.89 -7.25 7.87
C ASN A 696 13.48 -7.19 6.45
N PRO A 697 13.14 -6.16 5.65
CA PRO A 697 13.74 -5.95 4.34
C PRO A 697 15.27 -5.93 4.38
N VAL A 698 15.87 -5.54 5.52
CA VAL A 698 17.32 -5.51 5.69
C VAL A 698 17.95 -6.89 5.67
N VAL A 699 17.30 -7.84 6.32
CA VAL A 699 17.79 -9.20 6.43
C VAL A 699 17.38 -10.01 5.21
N ARG A 700 16.18 -9.75 4.66
CA ARG A 700 15.67 -10.37 3.44
C ARG A 700 16.41 -9.92 2.19
N TYR A 701 16.63 -8.62 2.04
CA TYR A 701 17.06 -7.97 0.81
C TYR A 701 18.42 -7.28 0.93
N GLY A 702 19.05 -7.29 2.11
CA GLY A 702 20.34 -6.64 2.33
C GLY A 702 20.27 -5.12 2.40
N ILE A 703 19.08 -4.51 2.29
CA ILE A 703 18.88 -3.06 2.45
C ILE A 703 19.26 -2.72 3.89
N GLY A 704 19.52 -1.47 4.28
CA GLY A 704 19.68 -1.20 5.72
C GLY A 704 18.60 -0.30 6.27
N GLN A 705 18.48 -0.32 7.60
CA GLN A 705 17.45 0.37 8.35
C GLN A 705 17.35 1.87 7.99
N GLY A 706 18.48 2.50 7.65
CA GLY A 706 18.56 3.91 7.28
C GLY A 706 18.06 4.15 5.86
N ALA A 707 18.47 3.33 4.88
CA ALA A 707 17.95 3.43 3.51
C ALA A 707 16.44 3.15 3.50
N ARG A 708 15.99 2.20 4.33
CA ARG A 708 14.58 1.91 4.54
C ARG A 708 13.86 3.07 5.23
N LYS A 709 14.33 3.58 6.37
CA LYS A 709 13.70 4.72 7.06
C LYS A 709 13.69 5.99 6.22
N VAL A 710 14.70 6.23 5.39
CA VAL A 710 14.68 7.36 4.46
C VAL A 710 13.71 7.09 3.31
N ALA A 711 13.62 5.87 2.80
CA ALA A 711 12.61 5.48 1.81
C ALA A 711 11.18 5.47 2.39
N GLU A 712 10.99 5.10 3.65
CA GLU A 712 9.72 5.11 4.37
C GLU A 712 9.34 6.53 4.74
N ASN A 713 10.29 7.38 5.18
CA ASN A 713 10.04 8.81 5.35
C ASN A 713 9.71 9.46 4.01
N TRP A 714 10.30 9.00 2.91
CA TRP A 714 9.94 9.41 1.56
C TRP A 714 8.52 9.00 1.17
N GLU A 715 8.11 7.76 1.43
CA GLU A 715 6.72 7.32 1.24
C GLU A 715 5.77 8.04 2.22
N ARG A 716 6.19 8.31 3.46
CA ARG A 716 5.45 9.07 4.48
C ARG A 716 5.28 10.53 4.09
N ILE A 717 6.24 11.13 3.40
CA ILE A 717 6.09 12.46 2.80
C ILE A 717 5.09 12.43 1.64
N LYS A 718 5.02 11.32 0.88
CA LYS A 718 3.88 11.13 -0.03
C LYS A 718 2.57 11.10 0.77
N GLU A 719 2.51 10.34 1.88
CA GLU A 719 1.35 10.30 2.79
C GLU A 719 1.01 11.65 3.45
N MET A 720 1.98 12.55 3.64
CA MET A 720 1.79 13.91 4.18
C MET A 720 1.08 14.87 3.22
N CYS A 721 0.78 14.41 1.99
CA CYS A 721 -0.10 15.12 1.05
C CYS A 721 -1.59 14.95 1.35
N LYS A 722 -1.94 14.19 2.40
CA LYS A 722 -3.28 14.27 2.99
C LYS A 722 -3.57 15.75 3.27
N PRO A 723 -4.71 16.31 2.83
CA PRO A 723 -5.05 17.69 3.09
C PRO A 723 -4.84 17.94 4.59
N ALA A 724 -4.21 19.03 4.98
CA ALA A 724 -3.89 19.35 6.38
C ALA A 724 -5.13 19.43 7.31
N ALA A 725 -6.32 19.20 6.76
CA ALA A 725 -7.47 18.65 7.46
C ALA A 725 -7.20 17.34 8.24
N GLU A 726 -6.17 16.54 7.93
CA GLU A 726 -5.95 15.24 8.55
C GLU A 726 -4.92 15.17 9.68
N THR A 727 -4.39 16.29 10.16
CA THR A 727 -3.45 16.31 11.29
C THR A 727 -3.88 17.24 12.43
N GLU A 728 -3.88 16.65 13.63
CA GLU A 728 -3.87 17.20 14.99
C GLU A 728 -5.02 18.14 15.42
N VAL A 729 -5.80 17.65 16.38
CA VAL A 729 -6.72 18.49 17.15
C VAL A 729 -5.93 19.16 18.27
N ASP A 730 -5.98 20.49 18.30
CA ASP A 730 -5.40 21.29 19.38
C ASP A 730 -5.88 20.78 20.76
N GLY A 731 -4.94 20.32 21.59
CA GLY A 731 -5.23 19.68 22.88
C GLY A 731 -5.34 18.14 22.87
N ILE A 732 -4.65 17.44 21.96
CA ILE A 732 -4.42 15.99 22.01
C ILE A 732 -2.92 15.73 21.68
N PRO A 733 -2.19 14.87 22.41
CA PRO A 733 -0.77 14.61 22.17
C PRO A 733 -0.46 14.03 20.76
N PRO A 734 0.72 14.30 20.16
CA PRO A 734 1.12 13.80 18.83
C PRO A 734 1.30 12.28 18.81
N GLY A 735 0.89 11.61 17.72
CA GLY A 735 1.20 10.19 17.50
C GLY A 735 0.34 9.39 16.51
N ARG A 736 -0.87 9.84 16.15
CA ARG A 736 -1.71 9.21 15.09
C ARG A 736 -2.54 10.22 14.29
N ILE A 737 -2.74 9.85 13.02
CA ILE A 737 -3.49 10.57 11.96
C ILE A 737 -4.99 10.53 12.28
N THR A 738 -5.72 11.58 11.91
CA THR A 738 -7.11 11.90 12.33
C THR A 738 -8.27 11.01 11.86
N SER A 739 -8.05 9.70 11.67
CA SER A 739 -9.14 8.76 11.36
C SER A 739 -9.98 8.33 12.58
N GLU A 740 -9.69 8.84 13.79
CA GLU A 740 -10.12 8.23 15.07
C GLU A 740 -10.91 9.19 16.02
N TYR A 741 -11.41 10.34 15.52
CA TYR A 741 -12.13 11.32 16.36
C TYR A 741 -13.40 11.91 15.69
N THR A 742 -14.49 12.05 16.46
CA THR A 742 -15.72 12.75 16.07
C THR A 742 -15.98 13.94 17.00
N ASP A 743 -16.02 15.16 16.48
CA ASP A 743 -16.54 16.32 17.24
C ASP A 743 -18.08 16.22 17.30
N ILE A 744 -18.62 16.23 18.51
CA ILE A 744 -20.05 16.05 18.81
C ILE A 744 -20.63 17.27 19.56
N THR A 745 -19.98 18.43 19.45
CA THR A 745 -20.41 19.66 20.13
C THR A 745 -21.82 20.08 19.68
N THR A 746 -22.73 20.29 20.63
CA THR A 746 -24.09 20.79 20.40
C THR A 746 -24.32 22.08 21.21
N GLY A 747 -24.70 23.16 20.52
CA GLY A 747 -24.96 24.48 21.12
C GLY A 747 -23.71 25.29 21.49
N GLY A 748 -23.88 26.37 22.25
CA GLY A 748 -22.80 27.29 22.69
C GLY A 748 -21.98 26.79 23.89
N SER A 749 -21.83 25.47 24.05
CA SER A 749 -21.15 24.85 25.17
C SER A 749 -19.69 24.51 24.84
N ILE A 750 -18.90 24.22 25.88
CA ILE A 750 -17.54 23.65 25.80
C ILE A 750 -17.45 22.53 24.75
N ARG A 751 -16.33 22.48 24.02
CA ARG A 751 -16.13 21.55 22.90
C ARG A 751 -16.21 20.09 23.37
N ASN A 752 -17.00 19.24 22.71
CA ASN A 752 -17.16 17.82 23.06
C ASN A 752 -16.61 16.94 21.94
N ILE A 753 -15.60 16.14 22.25
CA ILE A 753 -14.89 15.27 21.31
C ILE A 753 -15.17 13.82 21.71
N ARG A 754 -15.40 12.94 20.75
CA ARG A 754 -15.45 11.49 20.93
C ARG A 754 -14.27 10.85 20.22
N THR A 755 -13.60 9.92 20.87
CA THR A 755 -12.54 9.09 20.29
C THR A 755 -12.81 7.61 20.55
N ASP A 756 -12.23 6.74 19.74
CA ASP A 756 -12.09 5.31 19.98
C ASP A 756 -10.84 4.96 20.80
N VAL A 757 -9.94 5.93 21.05
CA VAL A 757 -8.76 5.77 21.91
C VAL A 757 -9.20 5.46 23.33
N GLY A 758 -8.78 4.28 23.81
CA GLY A 758 -9.03 3.82 25.17
C GLY A 758 -8.24 4.61 26.21
N LYS A 759 -8.69 4.55 27.48
CA LYS A 759 -8.06 5.28 28.60
C LYS A 759 -6.54 5.07 28.68
N ALA A 760 -6.10 3.81 28.70
CA ALA A 760 -4.69 3.47 28.90
C ALA A 760 -3.79 4.02 27.78
N GLU A 761 -4.28 4.00 26.54
CA GLU A 761 -3.59 4.57 25.39
C GLU A 761 -3.54 6.10 25.47
N PHE A 762 -4.66 6.73 25.82
CA PHE A 762 -4.76 8.17 26.00
C PHE A 762 -3.76 8.69 27.07
N GLU A 763 -3.67 7.98 28.20
CA GLU A 763 -2.77 8.33 29.30
C GLU A 763 -1.30 8.09 28.97
N ALA A 764 -0.98 6.98 28.28
CA ALA A 764 0.37 6.69 27.82
C ALA A 764 0.88 7.79 26.87
N ASN A 765 0.05 8.22 25.93
CA ASN A 765 0.39 9.28 24.97
C ASN A 765 0.65 10.63 25.65
N LEU A 766 -0.08 10.95 26.73
CA LEU A 766 0.15 12.16 27.52
C LEU A 766 1.52 12.10 28.23
N VAL A 767 1.86 10.98 28.84
CA VAL A 767 3.15 10.80 29.50
C VAL A 767 4.31 10.84 28.49
N GLU A 768 4.17 10.18 27.35
CA GLU A 768 5.16 10.20 26.26
C GLU A 768 5.36 11.62 25.70
N SER A 769 4.29 12.41 25.67
CA SER A 769 4.32 13.82 25.29
C SER A 769 4.81 14.76 26.41
N GLY A 770 5.37 14.22 27.49
CA GLY A 770 6.00 14.98 28.56
C GLY A 770 5.02 15.62 29.56
N TYR A 771 3.80 15.12 29.68
CA TYR A 771 2.89 15.50 30.76
C TYR A 771 3.24 14.73 32.04
N MET A 772 3.23 15.44 33.18
CA MET A 772 3.38 14.79 34.48
C MET A 772 2.03 14.29 34.99
N GLN A 773 1.95 12.98 35.25
CA GLN A 773 0.78 12.34 35.85
C GLN A 773 0.81 12.50 37.37
N THR A 774 -0.33 12.89 37.92
CA THR A 774 -0.62 12.95 39.35
C THR A 774 -2.03 12.41 39.58
N LEU A 775 -2.32 11.94 40.79
CA LEU A 775 -3.66 11.50 41.14
C LEU A 775 -4.45 12.65 41.77
N SER A 776 -5.75 12.74 41.50
CA SER A 776 -6.64 13.67 42.19
C SER A 776 -6.64 13.41 43.70
N LYS A 777 -6.95 14.45 44.50
CA LYS A 777 -6.93 14.36 45.97
C LYS A 777 -7.86 13.28 46.54
N ASP A 778 -8.92 12.91 45.82
CA ASP A 778 -9.87 11.86 46.16
C ASP A 778 -9.50 10.48 45.58
N GLY A 779 -8.41 10.39 44.82
CA GLY A 779 -7.88 9.16 44.23
C GLY A 779 -8.68 8.59 43.05
N LYS A 780 -9.63 9.36 42.51
CA LYS A 780 -10.62 8.89 41.51
C LYS A 780 -10.36 9.37 40.08
N SER A 781 -9.35 10.20 39.86
CA SER A 781 -9.05 10.75 38.54
C SER A 781 -7.56 10.93 38.33
N ASP A 782 -7.10 10.63 37.12
CA ASP A 782 -5.73 10.86 36.70
C ASP A 782 -5.61 12.29 36.15
N ILE A 783 -4.67 13.05 36.70
CA ILE A 783 -4.41 14.45 36.35
C ILE A 783 -3.05 14.56 35.67
N PHE A 784 -3.06 14.95 34.39
CA PHE A 784 -1.86 15.17 33.59
C PHE A 784 -1.64 16.67 33.40
N THR A 785 -0.43 17.16 33.70
CA THR A 785 -0.12 18.60 33.61
C THR A 785 1.16 18.86 32.80
N LYS A 786 1.14 19.88 31.94
CA LYS A 786 2.31 20.39 31.18
C LYS A 786 2.09 21.87 30.89
N GLY A 787 2.85 22.75 31.54
CA GLY A 787 2.64 24.20 31.43
C GLY A 787 1.25 24.61 31.96
N GLU A 788 0.51 25.40 31.17
CA GLU A 788 -0.86 25.81 31.50
C GLU A 788 -1.94 24.78 31.12
N SER A 789 -1.54 23.69 30.46
CA SER A 789 -2.43 22.63 29.99
C SER A 789 -2.59 21.54 31.04
N GLN A 790 -3.84 21.13 31.28
CA GLN A 790 -4.19 20.07 32.22
C GLN A 790 -5.26 19.15 31.62
N TYR A 791 -5.04 17.83 31.71
CA TYR A 791 -6.05 16.81 31.43
C TYR A 791 -6.48 16.17 32.75
N THR A 792 -7.78 15.99 32.93
CA THR A 792 -8.35 15.23 34.05
C THR A 792 -9.15 14.05 33.50
N VAL A 793 -8.58 12.86 33.56
CA VAL A 793 -9.18 11.62 33.07
C VAL A 793 -9.97 10.95 34.19
N ARG A 794 -11.23 10.60 33.93
CA ARG A 794 -12.15 10.00 34.90
C ARG A 794 -12.79 8.74 34.36
N ASP A 795 -12.81 7.69 35.18
CA ASP A 795 -13.47 6.41 34.89
C ASP A 795 -15.00 6.50 35.04
N GLU A 796 -15.47 7.29 36.00
CA GLU A 796 -16.89 7.46 36.32
C GLU A 796 -17.34 8.90 36.03
N SER A 797 -17.76 9.16 34.79
CA SER A 797 -18.50 10.40 34.48
C SER A 797 -20.00 10.21 34.69
N ASN A 798 -20.73 11.30 34.96
CA ASN A 798 -22.21 11.29 35.03
C ASN A 798 -22.89 10.76 33.75
N SER A 799 -22.15 10.63 32.65
CA SER A 799 -22.60 10.07 31.38
C SER A 799 -22.34 8.57 31.19
N GLY A 800 -21.70 7.89 32.17
CA GLY A 800 -21.41 6.46 32.10
C GLY A 800 -20.33 6.07 31.08
N TYR A 801 -19.49 7.04 30.70
CA TYR A 801 -18.35 6.87 29.80
C TYR A 801 -17.07 7.39 30.45
N ILE A 802 -15.93 6.85 30.04
CA ILE A 802 -14.63 7.40 30.42
C ILE A 802 -14.44 8.75 29.71
N THR A 803 -14.06 9.79 30.46
CA THR A 803 -13.90 11.13 29.91
C THR A 803 -12.62 11.80 30.38
N ALA A 804 -11.95 12.54 29.50
CA ALA A 804 -10.88 13.47 29.82
C ALA A 804 -11.38 14.92 29.68
N ASP A 805 -11.41 15.66 30.78
CA ASP A 805 -11.64 17.11 30.75
C ASP A 805 -10.32 17.81 30.45
N VAL A 806 -10.31 18.70 29.45
CA VAL A 806 -9.13 19.46 29.02
C VAL A 806 -9.25 20.90 29.49
N LYS A 807 -8.23 21.37 30.21
CA LYS A 807 -8.08 22.74 30.68
C LYS A 807 -6.84 23.39 30.09
N SER A 808 -6.94 24.67 29.78
CA SER A 808 -5.82 25.54 29.47
C SER A 808 -6.05 26.90 30.13
N GLY A 809 -5.03 27.49 30.76
CA GLY A 809 -5.14 28.77 31.46
C GLY A 809 -6.20 28.78 32.59
N GLY A 810 -6.53 27.62 33.15
CA GLY A 810 -7.57 27.45 34.18
C GLY A 810 -9.01 27.32 33.66
N ALA A 811 -9.26 27.53 32.36
CA ALA A 811 -10.58 27.37 31.73
C ALA A 811 -10.75 25.97 31.13
N ASN A 812 -11.95 25.40 31.21
CA ASN A 812 -12.30 24.17 30.49
C ASN A 812 -12.46 24.48 29.00
N ILE A 813 -11.61 23.91 28.15
CA ILE A 813 -11.61 24.17 26.71
C ILE A 813 -12.22 23.03 25.90
N ALA A 814 -12.13 21.79 26.40
CA ALA A 814 -12.74 20.64 25.75
C ALA A 814 -13.07 19.53 26.76
N LYS A 815 -14.00 18.65 26.36
CA LYS A 815 -14.28 17.38 27.01
C LYS A 815 -14.16 16.26 26.00
N ILE A 816 -13.32 15.29 26.29
CA ILE A 816 -13.05 14.15 25.41
C ILE A 816 -13.72 12.92 26.02
N ARG A 817 -14.59 12.27 25.26
CA ARG A 817 -15.13 10.95 25.56
C ARG A 817 -14.20 9.91 24.94
N LEU A 818 -13.56 9.13 25.79
CA LEU A 818 -12.62 8.09 25.40
C LEU A 818 -13.36 6.82 24.94
N GLY A 819 -12.69 6.02 24.11
CA GLY A 819 -13.21 4.76 23.61
C GLY A 819 -13.35 3.73 24.74
N GLY A 820 -14.52 3.12 24.84
CA GLY A 820 -14.85 2.20 25.93
C GLY A 820 -16.35 2.05 26.11
N LYS A 821 -16.94 1.22 25.24
CA LYS A 821 -18.07 0.31 25.52
C LYS A 821 -18.23 -0.66 24.36
#